data_AF-A0A419DU43-F1
#
_entry.id   AF-A0A419DU43-F1
#
_cell.length_a   1.000
_cell.length_b   1.000
_cell.length_c   1.000
_cell.angle_alpha   90.00
_cell.angle_beta   90.00
_cell.angle_gamma   90.00
#
_symmetry.space_group_name_H-M   'P 1'
#
loop_
_entity.id
_entity.type
_entity.pdbx_description
1 polymer ?
#
loop_
_entity_poly.entity_id
_entity_poly.type
_entity_poly.pdbx_seq_one_letter_code
_entity_poly.pdbx_strand_id
1 'polypeptide(L)'
;MTRQVTKSQSHKVTRQRVNIFILFVSLCSCVLVSLFTPAHAQEKPSSGELTVKSWEAHGKKDIEETFKYTQECIDLYKEQADKEQASLKSMPKGRKYIEEVQSLNDVATCYFIQAESYRDQGKNEDAIKTFKIVVDKYSYGQAWDPRGWFWSIAKAAQESIDKLEGRTPVQKPEVKTQVSQLPTKVSLYDPGKEALIDYNKYGEFTNIGTKDYKYVVRDQEALVQAAGEGVYPNTTSVRWDPEFKKAIKEKRLVGSHWDFVHSPDLEAAFLKWATAPEPQGVKLFYTGLILEKSGLIQQAIKCYYAIVVHFPGSYGWTYWHTPWYIGQAAIAKINYLLKQNPSIGYKLEGADIKIINGFDNDVSNDIVITTPGAFVKSGFLNSVKKKLASNKELLSIKKRRGKGKVHLIQHENSDWQLIVNGKPYIIKGITYAPTKIGQSPDNGTLGNWMEEDFNGNGRADGPYDAFADINGNNKKDKNERAVGDFQLMKDMGVNTIRLYHHPAKVDKELLRELYDKYGIMVIMGDFLGKYAIGSGAKWNPGTDYSNEEHRKNMLASVTEMVEEYKDEPYILFWLLGNENVYGYACNADKDPETFFKFVDEVARHIKSIDPEHPVAISSGDVLYLDIFGKHAPSVDIFGANAYRGDYGFGFLWRQVKANADRPAFLTEYGCPALAEGRSKDESEELQAQYHKAAWEDIEDNMAFGEGSGNAIGGVAFEWLDEWWKQYEPFTHDERGVAQGPFPDGYFHEEWFGLCGQGDGSQSPYLRQLRKAYFMYKKLWK
;
A
#
# COMPACT_ATOMS: atom_id res chain seq x y z
N MET A 1 -60.16 -8.32 22.66
CA MET A 1 -61.47 -8.55 22.00
C MET A 1 -61.19 -8.67 20.51
N THR A 2 -61.16 -9.88 19.93
CA THR A 2 -62.25 -10.55 19.16
C THR A 2 -62.59 -9.83 17.83
N ARG A 3 -62.59 -10.44 16.62
CA ARG A 3 -62.58 -11.86 16.16
C ARG A 3 -61.42 -12.14 15.13
N GLN A 4 -61.04 -13.31 14.57
CA GLN A 4 -61.59 -14.69 14.38
C GLN A 4 -62.59 -14.90 13.19
N VAL A 5 -62.59 -15.97 12.35
CA VAL A 5 -61.77 -17.22 12.20
C VAL A 5 -61.75 -17.74 10.72
N THR A 6 -60.60 -18.16 10.16
CA THR A 6 -60.37 -19.19 9.06
C THR A 6 -58.85 -19.41 8.89
N LYS A 7 -58.21 -20.47 8.31
CA LYS A 7 -58.50 -21.77 7.62
C LYS A 7 -58.73 -21.80 6.08
N SER A 8 -58.18 -22.72 5.27
CA SER A 8 -56.99 -23.63 5.36
C SER A 8 -56.90 -24.58 4.14
N GLN A 9 -55.71 -24.93 3.60
CA GLN A 9 -55.31 -26.31 3.23
C GLN A 9 -53.87 -26.41 2.63
N SER A 10 -53.37 -27.63 2.44
CA SER A 10 -51.98 -27.98 2.03
C SER A 10 -51.91 -29.35 1.34
N HIS A 11 -50.98 -29.57 0.41
CA HIS A 11 -50.70 -30.90 -0.18
C HIS A 11 -49.20 -31.25 -0.24
N LYS A 12 -48.91 -32.56 -0.22
CA LYS A 12 -47.59 -33.19 -0.30
C LYS A 12 -47.55 -34.15 -1.50
N VAL A 13 -46.36 -34.49 -2.00
CA VAL A 13 -46.11 -35.64 -2.89
C VAL A 13 -44.89 -36.43 -2.36
N THR A 14 -44.84 -37.74 -2.59
CA THR A 14 -44.00 -38.71 -1.84
C THR A 14 -43.22 -39.66 -2.78
N ARG A 15 -42.09 -40.22 -2.30
CA ARG A 15 -41.18 -41.15 -3.03
C ARG A 15 -41.50 -42.65 -2.88
N GLN A 16 -41.21 -43.42 -3.94
CA GLN A 16 -40.68 -44.82 -3.99
C GLN A 16 -40.01 -45.01 -5.39
N ARG A 17 -39.00 -45.85 -5.73
CA ARG A 17 -38.27 -47.05 -5.20
C ARG A 17 -38.92 -48.44 -5.40
N VAL A 18 -38.35 -49.25 -6.32
CA VAL A 18 -37.62 -50.55 -6.12
C VAL A 18 -37.23 -51.18 -7.49
N ASN A 19 -36.28 -52.14 -7.52
CA ASN A 19 -35.58 -52.73 -8.70
C ASN A 19 -36.08 -54.17 -9.06
N ILE A 20 -35.56 -54.81 -10.16
CA ILE A 20 -34.90 -56.17 -10.23
C ILE A 20 -34.95 -56.91 -11.62
N PHE A 21 -33.76 -57.16 -12.22
CA PHE A 21 -33.21 -58.37 -12.93
C PHE A 21 -33.62 -58.96 -14.33
N ILE A 22 -32.63 -58.96 -15.27
CA ILE A 22 -31.89 -60.11 -15.92
C ILE A 22 -32.37 -60.90 -17.20
N LEU A 23 -31.42 -61.06 -18.17
CA LEU A 23 -31.19 -62.09 -19.26
C LEU A 23 -32.29 -62.41 -20.33
N PHE A 24 -32.04 -62.88 -21.58
CA PHE A 24 -30.87 -62.92 -22.53
C PHE A 24 -31.32 -63.41 -23.95
N VAL A 25 -30.38 -63.55 -24.91
CA VAL A 25 -30.45 -64.27 -26.23
C VAL A 25 -31.07 -63.57 -27.47
N SER A 26 -30.19 -62.99 -28.29
CA SER A 26 -29.96 -63.20 -29.76
C SER A 26 -31.10 -63.50 -30.76
N LEU A 27 -31.18 -62.69 -31.84
CA LEU A 27 -30.81 -63.14 -33.21
C LEU A 27 -30.44 -61.97 -34.15
N CYS A 28 -29.87 -62.28 -35.32
CA CYS A 28 -29.20 -61.34 -36.24
C CYS A 28 -30.12 -60.60 -37.22
N SER A 29 -29.68 -59.41 -37.66
CA SER A 29 -29.75 -58.96 -39.06
C SER A 29 -28.72 -57.86 -39.33
N CYS A 30 -27.93 -58.00 -40.40
CA CYS A 30 -26.85 -57.06 -40.72
C CYS A 30 -27.33 -55.94 -41.63
N VAL A 31 -27.09 -54.68 -41.24
CA VAL A 31 -27.02 -53.54 -42.15
C VAL A 31 -25.79 -52.72 -41.77
N LEU A 32 -24.86 -52.51 -42.70
CA LEU A 32 -23.78 -51.55 -42.48
C LEU A 32 -24.35 -50.13 -42.57
N VAL A 33 -24.28 -49.39 -41.47
CA VAL A 33 -24.40 -47.92 -41.47
C VAL A 33 -23.12 -47.37 -40.88
N SER A 34 -22.43 -46.52 -41.63
CA SER A 34 -21.14 -45.95 -41.24
C SER A 34 -21.27 -45.04 -40.02
N LEU A 35 -20.59 -45.38 -38.92
CA LEU A 35 -20.54 -44.55 -37.72
C LEU A 35 -19.65 -43.31 -37.95
N PHE A 36 -20.26 -42.21 -38.39
CA PHE A 36 -19.69 -40.89 -38.16
C PHE A 36 -20.00 -40.45 -36.73
N THR A 37 -19.05 -40.62 -35.82
CA THR A 37 -19.03 -39.87 -34.56
C THR A 37 -18.74 -38.40 -34.87
N PRO A 38 -19.57 -37.44 -34.42
CA PRO A 38 -19.20 -36.03 -34.49
C PRO A 38 -18.00 -35.81 -33.55
N ALA A 39 -16.86 -35.41 -34.13
CA ALA A 39 -15.73 -34.96 -33.33
C ALA A 39 -16.18 -33.76 -32.47
N HIS A 40 -15.80 -33.74 -31.20
CA HIS A 40 -15.96 -32.53 -30.40
C HIS A 40 -15.08 -31.45 -31.03
N ALA A 41 -15.69 -30.35 -31.47
CA ALA A 41 -14.95 -29.18 -31.88
C ALA A 41 -14.25 -28.63 -30.64
N GLN A 42 -12.94 -28.82 -30.57
CA GLN A 42 -12.11 -28.26 -29.51
C GLN A 42 -12.21 -26.73 -29.62
N GLU A 43 -12.72 -26.08 -28.56
CA GLU A 43 -12.95 -24.64 -28.59
C GLU A 43 -11.62 -23.91 -28.83
N LYS A 44 -11.66 -22.86 -29.65
CA LYS A 44 -10.45 -22.08 -29.96
C LYS A 44 -9.95 -21.46 -28.65
N PRO A 45 -8.74 -21.78 -28.17
CA PRO A 45 -8.21 -21.19 -26.95
C PRO A 45 -8.08 -19.67 -27.13
N SER A 46 -8.45 -18.92 -26.09
CA SER A 46 -8.31 -17.47 -26.12
C SER A 46 -6.84 -17.05 -26.12
N SER A 47 -6.56 -15.85 -26.63
CA SER A 47 -5.21 -15.28 -26.63
C SER A 47 -4.65 -15.21 -25.20
N GLY A 48 -5.46 -14.76 -24.24
CA GLY A 48 -5.05 -14.63 -22.84
C GLY A 48 -4.71 -15.98 -22.17
N GLU A 49 -5.44 -17.05 -22.49
CA GLU A 49 -5.08 -18.40 -22.01
C GLU A 49 -3.75 -18.89 -22.57
N LEU A 50 -3.43 -18.56 -23.84
CA LEU A 50 -2.16 -18.92 -24.46
C LEU A 50 -1.00 -18.06 -23.93
N THR A 51 -1.23 -16.77 -23.66
CA THR A 51 -0.25 -15.89 -23.01
C THR A 51 0.03 -16.32 -21.57
N VAL A 52 -0.99 -16.73 -20.80
CA VAL A 52 -0.79 -17.32 -19.45
C VAL A 52 0.03 -18.61 -19.52
N LYS A 53 -0.29 -19.54 -20.44
CA LYS A 53 0.50 -20.77 -20.64
C LYS A 53 1.94 -20.46 -21.08
N SER A 54 2.13 -19.43 -21.91
CA SER A 54 3.46 -18.98 -22.36
C SER A 54 4.33 -18.50 -21.19
N TRP A 55 3.77 -17.68 -20.28
CA TRP A 55 4.47 -17.28 -19.05
C TRP A 55 4.73 -18.46 -18.11
N GLU A 56 3.76 -19.36 -17.93
CA GLU A 56 3.94 -20.57 -17.10
C GLU A 56 5.03 -21.51 -17.63
N ALA A 57 5.18 -21.64 -18.94
CA ALA A 57 6.23 -22.44 -19.57
C ALA A 57 7.59 -21.74 -19.46
N HIS A 58 7.65 -20.44 -19.75
CA HIS A 58 8.88 -19.66 -19.72
C HIS A 58 9.49 -19.59 -18.31
N GLY A 59 8.65 -19.35 -17.27
CA GLY A 59 9.10 -19.34 -15.88
C GLY A 59 9.60 -20.70 -15.37
N LYS A 60 9.10 -21.81 -15.93
CA LYS A 60 9.63 -23.18 -15.69
C LYS A 60 10.90 -23.48 -16.50
N LYS A 61 11.31 -22.57 -17.40
CA LYS A 61 12.39 -22.73 -18.38
C LYS A 61 12.13 -23.88 -19.36
N ASP A 62 10.86 -24.20 -19.61
CA ASP A 62 10.44 -25.16 -20.64
C ASP A 62 10.40 -24.48 -22.01
N ILE A 63 11.49 -24.64 -22.76
CA ILE A 63 11.67 -23.99 -24.06
C ILE A 63 10.65 -24.50 -25.09
N GLU A 64 10.29 -25.80 -25.07
CA GLU A 64 9.38 -26.38 -26.06
C GLU A 64 7.95 -25.87 -25.86
N GLU A 65 7.43 -25.91 -24.63
CA GLU A 65 6.11 -25.36 -24.30
C GLU A 65 6.08 -23.83 -24.49
N THR A 66 7.18 -23.12 -24.22
CA THR A 66 7.28 -21.66 -24.44
C THR A 66 7.07 -21.31 -25.90
N PHE A 67 7.84 -21.92 -26.82
CA PHE A 67 7.70 -21.62 -28.25
C PHE A 67 6.38 -22.12 -28.84
N LYS A 68 5.87 -23.26 -28.36
CA LYS A 68 4.56 -23.82 -28.72
C LYS A 68 3.41 -22.83 -28.42
N TYR A 69 3.24 -22.41 -27.16
CA TYR A 69 2.08 -21.58 -26.79
C TYR A 69 2.19 -20.13 -27.29
N THR A 70 3.40 -19.58 -27.36
CA THR A 70 3.60 -18.24 -27.96
C THR A 70 3.28 -18.25 -29.44
N GLN A 71 3.74 -19.26 -30.20
CA GLN A 71 3.47 -19.36 -31.62
C GLN A 71 1.97 -19.65 -31.90
N GLU A 72 1.33 -20.50 -31.10
CA GLU A 72 -0.11 -20.74 -31.18
C GLU A 72 -0.91 -19.44 -30.99
N CYS A 73 -0.52 -18.58 -30.04
CA CYS A 73 -1.16 -17.28 -29.85
C CYS A 73 -0.94 -16.34 -31.05
N ILE A 74 0.30 -16.26 -31.53
CA ILE A 74 0.68 -15.42 -32.68
C ILE A 74 -0.11 -15.84 -33.92
N ASP A 75 -0.13 -17.13 -34.27
CA ASP A 75 -0.78 -17.63 -35.48
C ASP A 75 -2.31 -17.48 -35.42
N LEU A 76 -2.91 -17.63 -34.23
CA LEU A 76 -4.36 -17.52 -34.05
C LEU A 76 -4.90 -16.08 -33.90
N TYR A 77 -4.06 -15.08 -33.58
CA TYR A 77 -4.52 -13.73 -33.23
C TYR A 77 -3.78 -12.56 -33.91
N LYS A 78 -2.66 -12.77 -34.59
CA LYS A 78 -1.88 -11.72 -35.27
C LYS A 78 -2.70 -10.84 -36.22
N GLU A 79 -3.61 -11.40 -37.02
CA GLU A 79 -4.46 -10.60 -37.92
C GLU A 79 -5.41 -9.65 -37.19
N GLN A 80 -5.71 -9.93 -35.92
CA GLN A 80 -6.57 -9.10 -35.08
C GLN A 80 -5.74 -8.07 -34.31
N ALA A 81 -4.57 -8.48 -33.78
CA ALA A 81 -3.56 -7.56 -33.25
C ALA A 81 -3.16 -6.45 -34.25
N ASP A 82 -2.99 -6.81 -35.53
CA ASP A 82 -2.66 -5.87 -36.60
C ASP A 82 -3.75 -4.82 -36.86
N LYS A 83 -5.03 -5.22 -36.71
CA LYS A 83 -6.19 -4.30 -36.83
C LYS A 83 -6.32 -3.41 -35.59
N GLU A 84 -6.13 -3.97 -34.41
CA GLU A 84 -6.17 -3.26 -33.13
C GLU A 84 -5.08 -2.19 -33.06
N GLN A 85 -3.81 -2.53 -33.33
CA GLN A 85 -2.70 -1.57 -33.42
C GLN A 85 -2.99 -0.46 -34.44
N ALA A 86 -3.48 -0.80 -35.64
CA ALA A 86 -3.76 0.17 -36.70
C ALA A 86 -4.97 1.09 -36.39
N SER A 87 -5.84 0.70 -35.46
CA SER A 87 -6.96 1.55 -35.00
C SER A 87 -6.53 2.63 -34.01
N LEU A 88 -5.41 2.43 -33.33
CA LEU A 88 -4.93 3.29 -32.25
C LEU A 88 -4.09 4.47 -32.76
N LYS A 89 -4.32 5.65 -32.19
CA LYS A 89 -3.53 6.87 -32.46
C LYS A 89 -2.53 7.21 -31.35
N SER A 90 -2.61 6.48 -30.24
CA SER A 90 -1.81 6.65 -29.03
C SER A 90 -2.01 5.42 -28.13
N MET A 91 -1.10 5.21 -27.19
CA MET A 91 -1.24 4.19 -26.14
C MET A 91 -2.61 4.29 -25.42
N PRO A 92 -3.40 3.20 -25.34
CA PRO A 92 -4.64 3.19 -24.57
C PRO A 92 -4.38 3.48 -23.09
N LYS A 93 -5.24 4.28 -22.45
CA LYS A 93 -5.13 4.66 -21.03
C LYS A 93 -6.35 4.22 -20.25
N GLY A 94 -6.14 3.54 -19.12
CA GLY A 94 -7.20 3.03 -18.25
C GLY A 94 -7.67 1.63 -18.68
N ARG A 95 -7.79 0.74 -17.68
CA ARG A 95 -7.98 -0.71 -17.82
C ARG A 95 -8.92 -1.14 -18.96
N LYS A 96 -10.15 -0.63 -18.98
CA LYS A 96 -11.17 -0.98 -19.99
C LYS A 96 -10.69 -0.80 -21.43
N TYR A 97 -10.01 0.31 -21.74
CA TYR A 97 -9.53 0.61 -23.09
C TYR A 97 -8.29 -0.21 -23.49
N ILE A 98 -7.61 -0.83 -22.51
CA ILE A 98 -6.51 -1.76 -22.73
C ILE A 98 -7.08 -3.16 -22.98
N GLU A 99 -8.07 -3.57 -22.19
CA GLU A 99 -8.82 -4.84 -22.38
C GLU A 99 -9.62 -4.85 -23.71
N GLU A 100 -10.05 -3.69 -24.22
CA GLU A 100 -10.67 -3.53 -25.55
C GLU A 100 -9.72 -3.86 -26.74
N VAL A 101 -8.40 -3.94 -26.51
CA VAL A 101 -7.38 -4.33 -27.51
C VAL A 101 -6.54 -5.54 -27.05
N GLN A 102 -7.22 -6.52 -26.45
CA GLN A 102 -6.57 -7.71 -25.88
C GLN A 102 -5.72 -8.49 -26.89
N SER A 103 -6.13 -8.63 -28.16
CA SER A 103 -5.38 -9.43 -29.14
C SER A 103 -4.00 -8.83 -29.43
N LEU A 104 -3.92 -7.50 -29.52
CA LEU A 104 -2.67 -6.75 -29.63
C LEU A 104 -1.76 -7.01 -28.42
N ASN A 105 -2.30 -6.87 -27.21
CA ASN A 105 -1.55 -7.05 -25.97
C ASN A 105 -0.97 -8.47 -25.86
N ASP A 106 -1.80 -9.48 -26.08
CA ASP A 106 -1.44 -10.89 -25.94
C ASP A 106 -0.42 -11.33 -27.02
N VAL A 107 -0.60 -10.91 -28.28
CA VAL A 107 0.36 -11.21 -29.37
C VAL A 107 1.70 -10.49 -29.15
N ALA A 108 1.69 -9.22 -28.73
CA ALA A 108 2.90 -8.49 -28.38
C ALA A 108 3.64 -9.16 -27.20
N THR A 109 2.89 -9.64 -26.21
CA THR A 109 3.44 -10.36 -25.05
C THR A 109 4.07 -11.69 -25.48
N CYS A 110 3.43 -12.45 -26.37
CA CYS A 110 3.99 -13.70 -26.87
C CYS A 110 5.28 -13.51 -27.70
N TYR A 111 5.39 -12.43 -28.49
CA TYR A 111 6.67 -12.07 -29.12
C TYR A 111 7.75 -11.67 -28.10
N PHE A 112 7.38 -10.93 -27.04
CA PHE A 112 8.31 -10.60 -25.96
C PHE A 112 8.84 -11.85 -25.24
N ILE A 113 7.96 -12.81 -24.90
CA ILE A 113 8.33 -14.09 -24.28
C ILE A 113 9.28 -14.91 -25.18
N GLN A 114 9.03 -14.97 -26.50
CA GLN A 114 9.96 -15.62 -27.43
C GLN A 114 11.34 -14.94 -27.43
N ALA A 115 11.38 -13.61 -27.38
CA ALA A 115 12.61 -12.83 -27.39
C ALA A 115 13.43 -12.98 -26.08
N GLU A 116 12.78 -12.96 -24.91
CA GLU A 116 13.42 -13.28 -23.62
C GLU A 116 13.91 -14.73 -23.60
N SER A 117 13.10 -15.69 -24.10
CA SER A 117 13.53 -17.10 -24.23
C SER A 117 14.74 -17.28 -25.16
N TYR A 118 14.85 -16.50 -26.24
CA TYR A 118 16.07 -16.47 -27.07
C TYR A 118 17.27 -15.88 -26.32
N ARG A 119 17.09 -14.79 -25.57
CA ARG A 119 18.14 -14.17 -24.74
C ARG A 119 18.70 -15.16 -23.72
N ASP A 120 17.82 -15.87 -23.02
CA ASP A 120 18.20 -16.82 -21.96
C ASP A 120 18.94 -18.05 -22.52
N GLN A 121 18.78 -18.34 -23.81
CA GLN A 121 19.56 -19.33 -24.57
C GLN A 121 20.89 -18.77 -25.14
N GLY A 122 21.22 -17.49 -24.88
CA GLY A 122 22.37 -16.78 -25.45
C GLY A 122 22.22 -16.43 -26.94
N LYS A 123 21.01 -16.56 -27.51
CA LYS A 123 20.73 -16.31 -28.94
C LYS A 123 20.40 -14.85 -29.18
N ASN A 124 21.36 -13.98 -28.85
CA ASN A 124 21.16 -12.53 -28.77
C ASN A 124 20.67 -11.90 -30.09
N GLU A 125 21.10 -12.40 -31.25
CA GLU A 125 20.63 -11.92 -32.56
C GLU A 125 19.14 -12.22 -32.80
N ASP A 126 18.69 -13.45 -32.50
CA ASP A 126 17.28 -13.84 -32.59
C ASP A 126 16.42 -13.09 -31.55
N ALA A 127 16.96 -12.88 -30.35
CA ALA A 127 16.32 -12.08 -29.31
C ALA A 127 16.10 -10.62 -29.77
N ILE A 128 17.16 -9.92 -30.17
CA ILE A 128 17.10 -8.54 -30.70
C ILE A 128 16.10 -8.44 -31.86
N LYS A 129 16.16 -9.38 -32.82
CA LYS A 129 15.26 -9.44 -33.98
C LYS A 129 13.80 -9.62 -33.57
N THR A 130 13.53 -10.38 -32.51
CA THR A 130 12.17 -10.68 -32.04
C THR A 130 11.61 -9.54 -31.18
N PHE A 131 12.42 -8.92 -30.30
CA PHE A 131 12.06 -7.68 -29.61
C PHE A 131 11.71 -6.54 -30.59
N LYS A 132 12.44 -6.42 -31.72
CA LYS A 132 12.16 -5.39 -32.74
C LYS A 132 10.78 -5.55 -33.38
N ILE A 133 10.22 -6.76 -33.44
CA ILE A 133 8.82 -6.97 -33.86
C ILE A 133 7.86 -6.25 -32.90
N VAL A 134 8.11 -6.31 -31.58
CA VAL A 134 7.30 -5.61 -30.58
C VAL A 134 7.47 -4.10 -30.70
N VAL A 135 8.71 -3.62 -30.78
CA VAL A 135 9.02 -2.17 -30.85
C VAL A 135 8.47 -1.53 -32.13
N ASP A 136 8.76 -2.10 -33.30
CA ASP A 136 8.45 -1.49 -34.59
C ASP A 136 6.98 -1.69 -35.01
N LYS A 137 6.36 -2.81 -34.61
CA LYS A 137 5.03 -3.20 -35.09
C LYS A 137 3.93 -3.11 -34.04
N TYR A 138 4.18 -3.51 -32.78
CA TYR A 138 3.16 -3.58 -31.72
C TYR A 138 3.41 -2.55 -30.62
N SER A 139 3.77 -1.33 -31.01
CA SER A 139 4.22 -0.26 -30.12
C SER A 139 3.18 0.22 -29.10
N TYR A 140 1.90 -0.13 -29.25
CA TYR A 140 0.83 0.15 -28.27
C TYR A 140 0.42 -1.07 -27.43
N GLY A 141 1.11 -2.21 -27.59
CA GLY A 141 0.88 -3.40 -26.77
C GLY A 141 1.25 -3.16 -25.30
N GLN A 142 0.32 -3.49 -24.40
CA GLN A 142 0.47 -3.39 -22.96
C GLN A 142 0.14 -4.71 -22.29
N ALA A 143 1.06 -5.24 -21.49
CA ALA A 143 0.83 -6.42 -20.68
C ALA A 143 0.37 -5.99 -19.28
N TRP A 144 -0.52 -6.77 -18.68
CA TRP A 144 -0.83 -6.64 -17.26
C TRP A 144 0.35 -7.16 -16.47
N ASP A 145 1.00 -6.31 -15.67
CA ASP A 145 1.80 -6.81 -14.56
C ASP A 145 0.81 -7.27 -13.49
N PRO A 146 0.87 -8.54 -13.05
CA PRO A 146 0.14 -9.01 -11.88
C PRO A 146 0.22 -8.04 -10.70
N ARG A 147 1.40 -7.39 -10.55
CA ARG A 147 1.67 -6.01 -10.11
C ARG A 147 0.49 -5.20 -9.58
N GLY A 148 -0.51 -5.04 -10.45
CA GLY A 148 -1.60 -4.06 -10.33
C GLY A 148 -1.53 -2.95 -11.37
N TRP A 149 -0.54 -2.98 -12.28
CA TRP A 149 -0.31 -1.99 -13.32
C TRP A 149 -0.21 -2.62 -14.71
N PHE A 150 -0.40 -1.81 -15.76
CA PHE A 150 -0.05 -2.21 -17.13
C PHE A 150 1.33 -1.66 -17.50
N TRP A 151 2.17 -2.47 -18.14
CA TRP A 151 3.48 -2.05 -18.65
C TRP A 151 3.51 -2.07 -20.18
N SER A 152 4.24 -1.12 -20.77
CA SER A 152 4.44 -1.08 -22.23
C SER A 152 5.44 -2.15 -22.64
N ILE A 153 4.97 -3.12 -23.42
CA ILE A 153 5.78 -4.26 -23.86
C ILE A 153 6.88 -3.77 -24.82
N ALA A 154 6.57 -2.79 -25.66
CA ALA A 154 7.55 -2.14 -26.54
C ALA A 154 8.64 -1.35 -25.77
N LYS A 155 8.32 -0.76 -24.61
CA LYS A 155 9.34 -0.11 -23.76
C LYS A 155 10.32 -1.15 -23.20
N ALA A 156 9.81 -2.22 -22.60
CA ALA A 156 10.64 -3.31 -22.08
C ALA A 156 11.44 -4.00 -23.21
N ALA A 157 10.83 -4.22 -24.38
CA ALA A 157 11.52 -4.79 -25.54
C ALA A 157 12.68 -3.91 -26.01
N GLN A 158 12.51 -2.58 -26.03
CA GLN A 158 13.58 -1.63 -26.33
C GLN A 158 14.68 -1.64 -25.25
N GLU A 159 14.30 -1.71 -23.97
CA GLU A 159 15.26 -1.85 -22.86
C GLU A 159 16.07 -3.17 -22.98
N SER A 160 15.45 -4.30 -23.36
CA SER A 160 16.16 -5.56 -23.67
C SER A 160 17.05 -5.49 -24.93
N ILE A 161 16.63 -4.77 -25.99
CA ILE A 161 17.48 -4.53 -27.18
C ILE A 161 18.72 -3.72 -26.80
N ASP A 162 18.55 -2.62 -26.06
CA ASP A 162 19.67 -1.74 -25.70
C ASP A 162 20.68 -2.47 -24.79
N LYS A 163 20.20 -3.24 -23.81
CA LYS A 163 21.05 -4.16 -23.02
C LYS A 163 21.85 -5.12 -23.92
N LEU A 164 21.18 -5.79 -24.86
CA LEU A 164 21.81 -6.77 -25.76
C LEU A 164 22.77 -6.16 -26.80
N GLU A 165 22.51 -4.93 -27.23
CA GLU A 165 23.40 -4.16 -28.13
C GLU A 165 24.50 -3.40 -27.36
N GLY A 166 24.69 -3.70 -26.06
CA GLY A 166 25.77 -3.16 -25.23
C GLY A 166 25.61 -1.69 -24.86
N ARG A 167 24.41 -1.13 -24.99
CA ARG A 167 24.10 0.24 -24.58
C ARG A 167 23.59 0.24 -23.14
N THR A 168 24.10 1.13 -22.31
CA THR A 168 23.35 1.57 -21.13
C THR A 168 21.97 2.06 -21.63
N PRO A 169 20.84 1.56 -21.10
CA PRO A 169 19.53 2.05 -21.48
C PRO A 169 19.49 3.55 -21.30
N VAL A 170 19.30 4.29 -22.40
CA VAL A 170 19.21 5.75 -22.32
C VAL A 170 17.89 6.04 -21.61
N GLN A 171 17.98 6.42 -20.33
CA GLN A 171 16.91 7.04 -19.59
C GLN A 171 16.47 8.27 -20.37
N LYS A 172 15.49 8.09 -21.26
CA LYS A 172 14.70 9.20 -21.79
C LYS A 172 13.82 9.62 -20.62
N PRO A 173 13.99 10.83 -20.07
CA PRO A 173 13.01 11.36 -19.15
C PRO A 173 11.67 11.34 -19.88
N GLU A 174 10.58 11.01 -19.19
CA GLU A 174 9.29 11.48 -19.69
C GLU A 174 9.42 12.99 -19.87
N VAL A 175 9.02 13.51 -21.03
CA VAL A 175 9.05 14.96 -21.29
C VAL A 175 7.88 15.59 -20.52
N LYS A 176 8.02 15.62 -19.19
CA LYS A 176 7.12 16.30 -18.27
C LYS A 176 7.03 17.74 -18.75
N THR A 177 5.81 18.22 -18.96
CA THR A 177 5.57 19.58 -19.46
C THR A 177 6.22 20.55 -18.48
N GLN A 178 7.23 21.31 -18.94
CA GLN A 178 7.98 22.21 -18.08
C GLN A 178 7.11 23.38 -17.60
N VAL A 179 6.40 23.15 -16.50
CA VAL A 179 5.89 24.19 -15.61
C VAL A 179 7.06 24.97 -15.03
N SER A 180 6.79 26.17 -14.49
CA SER A 180 7.82 27.00 -13.88
C SER A 180 8.61 26.22 -12.82
N GLN A 181 9.94 26.27 -12.95
CA GLN A 181 10.90 25.73 -11.99
C GLN A 181 11.59 26.83 -11.18
N LEU A 182 11.10 28.07 -11.26
CA LEU A 182 11.61 29.20 -10.49
C LEU A 182 11.29 28.97 -9.00
N PRO A 183 12.27 28.83 -8.09
CA PRO A 183 11.95 28.62 -6.67
C PRO A 183 11.35 29.89 -6.06
N THR A 184 10.09 29.83 -5.64
CA THR A 184 9.36 30.97 -5.05
C THR A 184 8.71 30.60 -3.72
N LYS A 185 8.18 31.60 -3.03
CA LYS A 185 7.25 31.43 -1.91
C LYS A 185 6.03 32.31 -2.16
N VAL A 186 4.86 31.84 -1.73
CA VAL A 186 3.61 32.59 -1.79
C VAL A 186 3.72 33.82 -0.90
N SER A 187 3.38 34.99 -1.45
CA SER A 187 3.13 36.22 -0.70
C SER A 187 1.67 36.59 -0.86
N LEU A 188 0.88 36.54 0.21
CA LEU A 188 -0.55 36.83 0.16
C LEU A 188 -0.79 38.34 -0.04
N TYR A 189 -1.58 38.67 -1.06
CA TYR A 189 -2.16 39.97 -1.31
C TYR A 189 -3.32 40.26 -0.33
N ASP A 190 -4.12 39.24 -0.01
CA ASP A 190 -5.17 39.28 1.04
C ASP A 190 -5.04 38.10 2.01
N PRO A 191 -4.34 38.25 3.15
CA PRO A 191 -4.27 37.22 4.19
C PRO A 191 -5.55 37.08 5.03
N GLY A 192 -6.56 37.93 4.83
CA GLY A 192 -7.78 37.96 5.64
C GLY A 192 -7.60 38.56 7.05
N LYS A 193 -8.72 38.84 7.71
CA LYS A 193 -8.78 39.55 9.01
C LYS A 193 -8.57 38.67 10.24
N GLU A 194 -8.77 37.35 10.14
CA GLU A 194 -8.59 36.43 11.27
C GLU A 194 -7.42 35.48 11.00
N ALA A 195 -6.65 35.13 12.04
CA ALA A 195 -5.56 34.15 11.92
C ALA A 195 -6.09 32.72 11.73
N LEU A 196 -7.16 32.38 12.46
CA LEU A 196 -7.99 31.19 12.31
C LEU A 196 -9.46 31.64 12.37
N ILE A 197 -10.30 31.11 11.48
CA ILE A 197 -11.70 31.53 11.34
C ILE A 197 -12.56 30.87 12.43
N ASP A 198 -13.26 31.68 13.22
CA ASP A 198 -14.36 31.20 14.05
C ASP A 198 -15.70 31.40 13.32
N TYR A 199 -16.17 30.33 12.68
CA TYR A 199 -17.39 30.33 11.87
C TYR A 199 -18.67 30.67 12.65
N ASN A 200 -18.68 30.56 13.98
CA ASN A 200 -19.85 30.95 14.80
C ASN A 200 -20.15 32.45 14.74
N LYS A 201 -19.18 33.28 14.32
CA LYS A 201 -19.36 34.73 14.09
C LYS A 201 -20.14 35.04 12.82
N TYR A 202 -20.10 34.15 11.83
CA TYR A 202 -20.50 34.43 10.45
C TYR A 202 -21.69 33.58 9.97
N GLY A 203 -22.18 32.67 10.80
CA GLY A 203 -23.21 31.70 10.43
C GLY A 203 -23.59 30.80 11.59
N GLU A 204 -24.22 29.67 11.26
CA GLU A 204 -24.76 28.71 12.22
C GLU A 204 -24.55 27.28 11.73
N PHE A 205 -24.11 26.40 12.63
CA PHE A 205 -24.05 24.97 12.38
C PHE A 205 -25.38 24.30 12.74
N THR A 206 -25.99 23.60 11.80
CA THR A 206 -27.23 22.83 12.00
C THR A 206 -26.96 21.33 11.85
N ASN A 207 -27.77 20.53 12.56
CA ASN A 207 -27.75 19.06 12.50
C ASN A 207 -26.36 18.42 12.73
N ILE A 208 -25.57 19.00 13.64
CA ILE A 208 -24.24 18.49 14.03
C ILE A 208 -24.35 17.02 14.49
N GLY A 209 -23.42 16.18 14.06
CA GLY A 209 -23.39 14.77 14.41
C GLY A 209 -24.41 13.91 13.65
N THR A 210 -25.00 14.41 12.57
CA THR A 210 -25.91 13.65 11.69
C THR A 210 -25.48 13.72 10.23
N LYS A 211 -26.16 12.95 9.37
CA LYS A 211 -26.03 12.98 7.90
C LYS A 211 -26.56 14.27 7.26
N ASP A 212 -27.43 14.99 7.98
CA ASP A 212 -28.14 16.18 7.51
C ASP A 212 -27.42 17.47 7.94
N TYR A 213 -26.15 17.34 8.40
CA TYR A 213 -25.27 18.43 8.83
C TYR A 213 -25.14 19.51 7.75
N LYS A 214 -25.20 20.77 8.18
CA LYS A 214 -24.94 21.92 7.32
C LYS A 214 -24.43 23.12 8.12
N TYR A 215 -23.50 23.86 7.54
CA TYR A 215 -23.20 25.23 7.97
C TYR A 215 -23.98 26.23 7.11
N VAL A 216 -24.69 27.17 7.76
CA VAL A 216 -25.54 28.19 7.15
C VAL A 216 -24.92 29.55 7.37
N VAL A 217 -24.37 30.15 6.31
CA VAL A 217 -23.79 31.50 6.36
C VAL A 217 -24.90 32.53 6.63
N ARG A 218 -24.64 33.46 7.56
CA ARG A 218 -25.48 34.61 7.89
C ARG A 218 -24.85 35.94 7.45
N ASP A 219 -23.52 36.05 7.52
CA ASP A 219 -22.74 37.16 6.97
C ASP A 219 -21.68 36.64 5.99
N GLN A 220 -21.97 36.77 4.71
CA GLN A 220 -21.11 36.32 3.62
C GLN A 220 -19.92 37.26 3.40
N GLU A 221 -20.09 38.57 3.61
CA GLU A 221 -19.05 39.56 3.30
C GLU A 221 -17.96 39.55 4.39
N ALA A 222 -18.36 39.53 5.66
CA ALA A 222 -17.41 39.44 6.76
C ALA A 222 -16.68 38.09 6.78
N LEU A 223 -17.33 36.99 6.32
CA LEU A 223 -16.66 35.69 6.16
C LEU A 223 -15.62 35.70 5.03
N VAL A 224 -15.92 36.33 3.90
CA VAL A 224 -14.94 36.55 2.80
C VAL A 224 -13.74 37.34 3.33
N GLN A 225 -13.98 38.41 4.08
CA GLN A 225 -12.93 39.24 4.68
C GLN A 225 -12.15 38.55 5.81
N ALA A 226 -12.74 37.57 6.52
CA ALA A 226 -12.06 36.76 7.52
C ALA A 226 -11.13 35.72 6.90
N ALA A 227 -11.57 35.10 5.81
CA ALA A 227 -10.87 34.04 5.11
C ALA A 227 -9.54 34.50 4.50
N GLY A 228 -9.53 35.61 3.77
CA GLY A 228 -8.43 35.94 2.86
C GLY A 228 -8.45 35.09 1.60
N GLU A 229 -7.61 35.41 0.62
CA GLU A 229 -7.67 34.81 -0.71
C GLU A 229 -7.33 33.31 -0.73
N GLY A 230 -7.86 32.60 -1.73
CA GLY A 230 -7.68 31.15 -1.92
C GLY A 230 -8.49 30.28 -0.94
N VAL A 231 -8.84 30.81 0.23
CA VAL A 231 -9.69 30.16 1.24
C VAL A 231 -11.16 30.38 0.89
N TYR A 232 -11.97 29.32 0.91
CA TYR A 232 -13.41 29.42 0.68
C TYR A 232 -14.09 30.18 1.85
N PRO A 233 -14.99 31.15 1.59
CA PRO A 233 -15.62 31.47 0.30
C PRO A 233 -14.89 32.50 -0.60
N ASN A 234 -13.77 33.05 -0.19
CA ASN A 234 -13.00 34.08 -0.92
C ASN A 234 -12.10 33.48 -2.03
N THR A 235 -12.68 32.66 -2.92
CA THR A 235 -11.94 31.91 -3.96
C THR A 235 -11.66 32.71 -5.24
N THR A 236 -12.24 33.90 -5.39
CA THR A 236 -12.17 34.71 -6.63
C THR A 236 -11.18 35.86 -6.55
N SER A 237 -10.85 36.34 -5.35
CA SER A 237 -9.97 37.50 -5.10
C SER A 237 -8.55 37.33 -5.59
N VAL A 238 -8.04 36.10 -5.60
CA VAL A 238 -6.74 35.71 -6.19
C VAL A 238 -6.59 36.10 -7.68
N ARG A 239 -7.68 36.45 -8.38
CA ARG A 239 -7.63 37.00 -9.76
C ARG A 239 -7.38 38.51 -9.81
N TRP A 240 -7.45 39.19 -8.68
CA TRP A 240 -7.21 40.63 -8.54
C TRP A 240 -5.78 40.94 -8.10
N ASP A 241 -5.15 40.01 -7.37
CA ASP A 241 -3.71 39.96 -7.08
C ASP A 241 -2.88 40.41 -8.31
N PRO A 242 -1.98 41.40 -8.15
CA PRO A 242 -1.02 41.77 -9.18
C PRO A 242 -0.17 40.60 -9.69
N GLU A 243 0.20 39.66 -8.82
CA GLU A 243 1.07 38.53 -9.17
C GLU A 243 0.36 37.50 -10.06
N PHE A 244 -0.94 37.26 -9.88
CA PHE A 244 -1.76 36.49 -10.84
C PHE A 244 -1.62 37.00 -12.29
N LYS A 245 -1.66 38.33 -12.49
CA LYS A 245 -1.54 38.94 -13.83
C LYS A 245 -0.10 38.89 -14.36
N LYS A 246 0.88 39.02 -13.47
CA LYS A 246 2.31 38.90 -13.77
C LYS A 246 2.68 37.47 -14.18
N ALA A 247 2.27 36.46 -13.42
CA ALA A 247 2.49 35.04 -13.73
C ALA A 247 1.85 34.60 -15.06
N ILE A 248 0.69 35.17 -15.44
CA ILE A 248 0.10 34.97 -16.78
C ILE A 248 1.00 35.58 -17.87
N LYS A 249 1.45 36.83 -17.70
CA LYS A 249 2.32 37.53 -18.66
C LYS A 249 3.68 36.82 -18.82
N GLU A 250 4.21 36.27 -17.73
CA GLU A 250 5.44 35.49 -17.65
C GLU A 250 5.26 34.03 -18.10
N LYS A 251 4.03 33.61 -18.44
CA LYS A 251 3.64 32.23 -18.80
C LYS A 251 3.89 31.17 -17.72
N ARG A 252 4.16 31.57 -16.47
CA ARG A 252 4.44 30.68 -15.33
C ARG A 252 3.27 29.75 -14.98
N LEU A 253 2.04 30.06 -15.40
CA LEU A 253 0.82 29.26 -15.16
C LEU A 253 0.48 28.26 -16.30
N VAL A 254 1.35 28.04 -17.29
CA VAL A 254 1.17 27.03 -18.36
C VAL A 254 1.36 25.61 -17.78
N GLY A 255 0.55 24.65 -18.25
CA GLY A 255 0.52 23.25 -17.76
C GLY A 255 -0.87 22.84 -17.24
N SER A 256 -1.02 21.59 -16.80
CA SER A 256 -2.10 21.15 -15.90
C SER A 256 -1.93 21.81 -14.53
N HIS A 257 -2.94 21.81 -13.65
CA HIS A 257 -2.73 22.18 -12.24
C HIS A 257 -2.05 21.06 -11.45
N TRP A 258 -2.27 19.79 -11.84
CA TRP A 258 -1.60 18.62 -11.26
C TRP A 258 -0.07 18.71 -11.37
N ASP A 259 0.45 19.25 -12.48
CA ASP A 259 1.88 19.47 -12.72
C ASP A 259 2.54 20.41 -11.67
N PHE A 260 1.75 21.22 -10.94
CA PHE A 260 2.24 22.20 -9.97
C PHE A 260 2.29 21.68 -8.51
N VAL A 261 1.76 20.49 -8.20
CA VAL A 261 1.66 20.00 -6.80
C VAL A 261 3.03 19.86 -6.12
N HIS A 262 4.07 19.57 -6.90
CA HIS A 262 5.47 19.42 -6.45
C HIS A 262 6.43 20.43 -7.11
N SER A 263 5.90 21.43 -7.85
CA SER A 263 6.72 22.50 -8.44
C SER A 263 7.39 23.35 -7.33
N PRO A 264 8.64 23.81 -7.54
CA PRO A 264 9.30 24.75 -6.65
C PRO A 264 8.76 26.19 -6.78
N ASP A 265 7.98 26.50 -7.83
CA ASP A 265 7.33 27.80 -8.00
C ASP A 265 6.00 27.83 -7.21
N LEU A 266 6.10 27.87 -5.88
CA LEU A 266 4.96 27.83 -4.96
C LEU A 266 3.98 28.99 -5.17
N GLU A 267 4.45 30.17 -5.59
CA GLU A 267 3.62 31.30 -6.00
C GLU A 267 2.77 30.91 -7.23
N ALA A 268 3.39 30.46 -8.32
CA ALA A 268 2.65 30.01 -9.51
C ALA A 268 1.71 28.83 -9.20
N ALA A 269 2.15 27.89 -8.35
CA ALA A 269 1.35 26.75 -7.92
C ALA A 269 0.11 27.18 -7.12
N PHE A 270 0.23 28.14 -6.20
CA PHE A 270 -0.90 28.67 -5.43
C PHE A 270 -1.92 29.36 -6.35
N LEU A 271 -1.46 30.24 -7.21
CA LEU A 271 -2.30 30.97 -8.18
C LEU A 271 -3.04 30.00 -9.13
N LYS A 272 -2.35 28.93 -9.55
CA LYS A 272 -2.89 27.84 -10.36
C LYS A 272 -3.95 27.03 -9.62
N TRP A 273 -3.67 26.59 -8.39
CA TRP A 273 -4.57 25.73 -7.61
C TRP A 273 -5.79 26.46 -7.06
N ALA A 274 -5.63 27.67 -6.53
CA ALA A 274 -6.75 28.50 -6.07
C ALA A 274 -7.77 28.77 -7.18
N THR A 275 -7.34 28.78 -8.45
CA THR A 275 -8.20 28.96 -9.63
C THR A 275 -8.53 27.68 -10.42
N ALA A 276 -8.07 26.50 -9.96
CA ALA A 276 -8.24 25.23 -10.66
C ALA A 276 -9.73 24.83 -10.87
N PRO A 277 -10.05 24.03 -11.90
CA PRO A 277 -11.41 23.56 -12.19
C PRO A 277 -11.89 22.39 -11.30
N GLU A 278 -11.18 22.09 -10.21
CA GLU A 278 -11.45 20.95 -9.32
C GLU A 278 -12.65 21.17 -8.36
N PRO A 279 -13.23 20.09 -7.81
CA PRO A 279 -14.18 20.14 -6.70
C PRO A 279 -13.59 20.92 -5.51
N GLN A 280 -14.43 21.66 -4.79
CA GLN A 280 -13.94 22.68 -3.86
C GLN A 280 -13.14 22.11 -2.68
N GLY A 281 -13.44 20.89 -2.22
CA GLY A 281 -12.63 20.19 -1.21
C GLY A 281 -11.23 19.82 -1.70
N VAL A 282 -11.13 19.18 -2.88
CA VAL A 282 -9.85 18.86 -3.56
C VAL A 282 -9.00 20.13 -3.70
N LYS A 283 -9.61 21.18 -4.25
CA LYS A 283 -8.97 22.47 -4.50
C LYS A 283 -8.41 23.10 -3.24
N LEU A 284 -9.20 23.13 -2.15
CA LEU A 284 -8.76 23.66 -0.86
C LEU A 284 -7.62 22.82 -0.26
N PHE A 285 -7.64 21.49 -0.41
CA PHE A 285 -6.60 20.64 0.16
C PHE A 285 -5.23 20.91 -0.49
N TYR A 286 -5.16 20.93 -1.82
CA TYR A 286 -3.90 21.22 -2.53
C TYR A 286 -3.48 22.69 -2.42
N THR A 287 -4.43 23.64 -2.36
CA THR A 287 -4.12 25.04 -2.02
C THR A 287 -3.50 25.13 -0.62
N GLY A 288 -4.06 24.41 0.37
CA GLY A 288 -3.52 24.29 1.72
C GLY A 288 -2.13 23.66 1.75
N LEU A 289 -1.89 22.61 0.97
CA LEU A 289 -0.60 21.92 0.87
C LEU A 289 0.51 22.84 0.29
N ILE A 290 0.17 23.70 -0.68
CA ILE A 290 1.11 24.67 -1.25
C ILE A 290 1.39 25.81 -0.26
N LEU A 291 0.38 26.27 0.47
CA LEU A 291 0.55 27.23 1.57
C LEU A 291 1.41 26.65 2.71
N GLU A 292 1.22 25.37 3.06
CA GLU A 292 2.06 24.61 4.01
C GLU A 292 3.52 24.56 3.54
N LYS A 293 3.77 24.09 2.30
CA LYS A 293 5.12 24.08 1.68
C LYS A 293 5.76 25.49 1.64
N SER A 294 4.95 26.54 1.53
CA SER A 294 5.42 27.94 1.57
C SER A 294 5.68 28.49 2.98
N GLY A 295 5.26 27.78 4.03
CA GLY A 295 5.36 28.21 5.44
C GLY A 295 4.18 29.05 5.95
N LEU A 296 3.10 29.21 5.17
CA LEU A 296 1.91 29.99 5.51
C LEU A 296 0.91 29.15 6.32
N ILE A 297 1.38 28.54 7.41
CA ILE A 297 0.68 27.50 8.18
C ILE A 297 -0.73 27.90 8.60
N GLN A 298 -0.94 29.14 9.04
CA GLN A 298 -2.28 29.63 9.44
C GLN A 298 -3.26 29.67 8.25
N GLN A 299 -2.84 30.14 7.07
CA GLN A 299 -3.69 30.16 5.87
C GLN A 299 -3.96 28.73 5.38
N ALA A 300 -2.98 27.82 5.47
CA ALA A 300 -3.17 26.39 5.20
C ALA A 300 -4.24 25.76 6.12
N ILE A 301 -4.18 26.02 7.44
CA ILE A 301 -5.19 25.57 8.39
C ILE A 301 -6.58 26.13 8.05
N LYS A 302 -6.70 27.38 7.58
CA LYS A 302 -7.99 27.91 7.07
C LYS A 302 -8.49 27.12 5.86
N CYS A 303 -7.62 26.83 4.88
CA CYS A 303 -7.99 26.01 3.72
C CYS A 303 -8.54 24.65 4.16
N TYR A 304 -7.84 23.94 5.04
CA TYR A 304 -8.29 22.64 5.55
C TYR A 304 -9.58 22.74 6.38
N TYR A 305 -9.72 23.74 7.27
CA TYR A 305 -10.91 23.87 8.11
C TYR A 305 -12.16 24.28 7.29
N ALA A 306 -11.98 25.02 6.20
CA ALA A 306 -13.06 25.28 5.24
C ALA A 306 -13.59 24.00 4.56
N ILE A 307 -12.76 22.96 4.37
CA ILE A 307 -13.20 21.64 3.91
C ILE A 307 -14.09 20.98 4.98
N VAL A 308 -13.63 20.98 6.23
CA VAL A 308 -14.37 20.39 7.38
C VAL A 308 -15.73 21.05 7.57
N VAL A 309 -15.80 22.38 7.45
CA VAL A 309 -17.03 23.16 7.67
C VAL A 309 -18.00 23.07 6.50
N HIS A 310 -17.54 23.24 5.25
CA HIS A 310 -18.40 23.40 4.08
C HIS A 310 -18.50 22.15 3.18
N PHE A 311 -17.47 21.31 3.16
CA PHE A 311 -17.32 20.21 2.18
C PHE A 311 -16.86 18.87 2.81
N PRO A 312 -17.36 18.46 3.99
CA PRO A 312 -16.79 17.34 4.76
C PRO A 312 -16.85 15.99 4.02
N GLY A 313 -17.84 15.81 3.15
CA GLY A 313 -18.01 14.64 2.28
C GLY A 313 -17.20 14.65 0.99
N SER A 314 -16.23 15.56 0.85
CA SER A 314 -15.36 15.57 -0.34
C SER A 314 -14.44 14.36 -0.33
N TYR A 315 -14.38 13.66 -1.45
CA TYR A 315 -13.45 12.57 -1.72
C TYR A 315 -12.58 12.89 -2.95
N GLY A 316 -11.41 12.25 -3.01
CA GLY A 316 -10.65 12.03 -4.24
C GLY A 316 -10.44 10.53 -4.46
N TRP A 317 -9.59 10.18 -5.41
CA TRP A 317 -9.21 8.79 -5.71
C TRP A 317 -7.71 8.60 -5.56
N THR A 318 -7.28 7.48 -5.00
CA THR A 318 -5.88 7.04 -5.01
C THR A 318 -5.49 6.47 -6.39
N TYR A 319 -4.19 6.22 -6.61
CA TYR A 319 -3.69 5.49 -7.78
C TYR A 319 -4.34 4.10 -7.91
N TRP A 320 -4.57 3.41 -6.78
CA TRP A 320 -5.25 2.11 -6.70
C TRP A 320 -6.79 2.20 -6.81
N HIS A 321 -7.33 3.38 -7.15
CA HIS A 321 -8.76 3.66 -7.27
C HIS A 321 -9.59 3.39 -5.99
N THR A 322 -8.97 3.54 -4.82
CA THR A 322 -9.68 3.58 -3.52
C THR A 322 -10.11 5.02 -3.18
N PRO A 323 -11.23 5.22 -2.44
CA PRO A 323 -11.66 6.55 -2.01
C PRO A 323 -10.70 7.19 -1.01
N TRP A 324 -10.38 8.46 -1.22
CA TRP A 324 -9.60 9.28 -0.29
C TRP A 324 -10.46 10.40 0.30
N TYR A 325 -10.91 10.24 1.55
CA TYR A 325 -11.82 11.18 2.21
C TYR A 325 -11.11 12.45 2.69
N ILE A 326 -11.25 13.52 1.92
CA ILE A 326 -10.51 14.78 2.07
C ILE A 326 -10.90 15.50 3.36
N GLY A 327 -12.15 15.37 3.83
CA GLY A 327 -12.56 15.89 5.13
C GLY A 327 -11.79 15.27 6.31
N GLN A 328 -11.55 13.96 6.27
CA GLN A 328 -10.75 13.25 7.28
C GLN A 328 -9.27 13.64 7.19
N ALA A 329 -8.71 13.70 5.97
CA ALA A 329 -7.34 14.14 5.73
C ALA A 329 -7.11 15.59 6.18
N ALA A 330 -8.10 16.48 5.99
CA ALA A 330 -8.05 17.87 6.44
C ALA A 330 -8.00 17.97 7.97
N ILE A 331 -8.83 17.21 8.71
CA ILE A 331 -8.76 17.15 10.18
C ILE A 331 -7.38 16.65 10.64
N ALA A 332 -6.82 15.64 9.97
CA ALA A 332 -5.48 15.12 10.28
C ALA A 332 -4.38 16.18 10.04
N LYS A 333 -4.36 16.85 8.87
CA LYS A 333 -3.43 17.95 8.58
C LYS A 333 -3.55 19.12 9.55
N ILE A 334 -4.76 19.52 9.97
CA ILE A 334 -4.94 20.57 10.99
C ILE A 334 -4.29 20.17 12.32
N ASN A 335 -4.54 18.95 12.80
CA ASN A 335 -3.99 18.47 14.06
C ASN A 335 -2.46 18.35 14.02
N TYR A 336 -1.92 17.79 12.92
CA TYR A 336 -0.49 17.74 12.66
C TYR A 336 0.15 19.14 12.66
N LEU A 337 -0.40 20.08 11.89
CA LEU A 337 0.13 21.44 11.80
C LEU A 337 0.09 22.18 13.14
N LEU A 338 -0.98 22.03 13.93
CA LEU A 338 -1.06 22.61 15.28
C LEU A 338 -0.10 21.95 16.28
N LYS A 339 0.18 20.64 16.15
CA LYS A 339 1.19 19.92 16.96
C LYS A 339 2.61 20.39 16.64
N GLN A 340 2.97 20.50 15.36
CA GLN A 340 4.31 20.95 14.95
C GLN A 340 4.52 22.47 15.13
N ASN A 341 3.44 23.28 15.19
CA ASN A 341 3.49 24.74 15.36
C ASN A 341 2.78 25.19 16.66
N PRO A 342 3.26 24.79 17.86
CA PRO A 342 2.57 25.08 19.12
C PRO A 342 2.48 26.58 19.46
N SER A 343 3.30 27.41 18.82
CA SER A 343 3.24 28.88 18.88
C SER A 343 1.93 29.47 18.34
N ILE A 344 1.16 28.72 17.53
CA ILE A 344 -0.19 29.12 17.09
C ILE A 344 -1.16 29.17 18.29
N GLY A 345 -0.94 28.38 19.34
CA GLY A 345 -1.66 28.50 20.61
C GLY A 345 -3.08 27.92 20.63
N TYR A 346 -3.44 27.08 19.66
CA TYR A 346 -4.75 26.40 19.59
C TYR A 346 -4.62 24.88 19.42
N LYS A 347 -5.69 24.15 19.77
CA LYS A 347 -6.00 22.78 19.30
C LYS A 347 -7.37 22.78 18.63
N LEU A 348 -7.63 21.84 17.73
CA LEU A 348 -8.97 21.57 17.20
C LEU A 348 -9.63 20.47 18.06
N GLU A 349 -10.64 20.83 18.84
CA GLU A 349 -11.33 19.89 19.75
C GLU A 349 -12.72 19.53 19.20
N GLY A 350 -13.12 18.25 19.34
CA GLY A 350 -14.43 17.74 18.92
C GLY A 350 -14.62 17.52 17.41
N ALA A 351 -13.60 17.72 16.56
CA ALA A 351 -13.72 17.51 15.12
C ALA A 351 -13.67 16.03 14.74
N ASP A 352 -14.70 15.56 14.04
CA ASP A 352 -14.83 14.20 13.54
C ASP A 352 -15.72 14.13 12.28
N ILE A 353 -15.30 13.35 11.29
CA ILE A 353 -16.08 13.04 10.08
C ILE A 353 -16.12 11.53 9.94
N LYS A 354 -17.28 10.93 10.23
CA LYS A 354 -17.51 9.50 10.05
C LYS A 354 -18.21 9.28 8.71
N ILE A 355 -17.57 8.52 7.84
CA ILE A 355 -18.20 7.96 6.65
C ILE A 355 -18.80 6.60 7.05
N ILE A 356 -20.09 6.40 6.81
CA ILE A 356 -20.72 5.07 6.88
C ILE A 356 -20.64 4.46 5.47
N ASN A 357 -20.32 3.17 5.40
CA ASN A 357 -20.02 2.37 4.20
C ASN A 357 -18.68 2.64 3.49
N GLY A 358 -18.01 3.77 3.76
CA GLY A 358 -16.70 4.16 3.19
C GLY A 358 -15.48 3.30 3.60
N PHE A 359 -15.62 1.97 3.49
CA PHE A 359 -14.59 0.94 3.52
C PHE A 359 -14.60 0.10 2.23
N ASP A 360 -15.53 0.33 1.30
CA ASP A 360 -15.49 -0.17 -0.07
C ASP A 360 -15.11 0.96 -1.07
N ASN A 361 -15.32 0.73 -2.37
CA ASN A 361 -15.01 1.70 -3.44
C ASN A 361 -16.25 2.40 -4.03
N ASP A 362 -17.46 2.18 -3.48
CA ASP A 362 -18.72 2.75 -3.96
C ASP A 362 -19.17 3.97 -3.13
N VAL A 363 -18.49 5.08 -3.38
CA VAL A 363 -18.82 6.41 -2.84
C VAL A 363 -20.25 6.91 -3.15
N SER A 364 -21.04 6.19 -3.95
CA SER A 364 -22.46 6.53 -4.19
C SER A 364 -23.39 6.08 -3.06
N ASN A 365 -22.95 5.13 -2.24
CA ASN A 365 -23.71 4.61 -1.10
C ASN A 365 -23.31 5.25 0.25
N ASP A 366 -22.26 6.09 0.27
CA ASP A 366 -21.69 6.73 1.46
C ASP A 366 -22.68 7.61 2.24
N ILE A 367 -22.62 7.56 3.58
CA ILE A 367 -23.34 8.50 4.45
C ILE A 367 -22.36 9.25 5.35
N VAL A 368 -22.25 10.56 5.11
CA VAL A 368 -21.27 11.45 5.76
C VAL A 368 -21.87 12.07 7.03
N ILE A 369 -21.39 11.65 8.20
CA ILE A 369 -21.78 12.20 9.50
C ILE A 369 -20.68 13.15 10.00
N THR A 370 -21.01 14.42 10.23
CA THR A 370 -20.02 15.47 10.51
C THR A 370 -20.22 16.16 11.86
N THR A 371 -19.14 16.27 12.63
CA THR A 371 -18.98 17.22 13.73
C THR A 371 -17.78 18.11 13.41
N PRO A 372 -17.97 19.43 13.15
CA PRO A 372 -16.87 20.27 12.67
C PRO A 372 -15.82 20.58 13.75
N GLY A 373 -16.17 20.43 15.03
CA GLY A 373 -15.32 20.83 16.16
C GLY A 373 -15.12 22.35 16.26
N ALA A 374 -14.22 22.77 17.14
CA ALA A 374 -13.86 24.17 17.33
C ALA A 374 -12.39 24.36 17.73
N PHE A 375 -11.81 25.51 17.41
CA PHE A 375 -10.47 25.87 17.88
C PHE A 375 -10.50 26.34 19.35
N VAL A 376 -9.88 25.57 20.23
CA VAL A 376 -9.74 25.87 21.66
C VAL A 376 -8.32 26.33 21.99
N LYS A 377 -8.17 27.30 22.91
CA LYS A 377 -6.84 27.84 23.27
C LYS A 377 -6.03 26.84 24.10
N SER A 378 -4.78 26.62 23.70
CA SER A 378 -3.85 25.64 24.29
C SER A 378 -3.31 26.10 25.65
N GLY A 379 -4.12 25.95 26.71
CA GLY A 379 -3.70 26.24 28.08
C GLY A 379 -2.78 25.15 28.66
N PHE A 380 -1.51 25.51 28.95
CA PHE A 380 -0.49 24.63 29.54
C PHE A 380 -0.97 23.85 30.79
N LEU A 381 -1.83 24.45 31.61
CA LEU A 381 -2.36 23.82 32.82
C LEU A 381 -3.42 22.72 32.55
N ASN A 382 -4.05 22.69 31.38
CA ASN A 382 -5.12 21.72 31.08
C ASN A 382 -4.57 20.36 30.65
N SER A 383 -3.51 20.31 29.84
CA SER A 383 -2.84 19.04 29.49
C SER A 383 -2.23 18.37 30.73
N VAL A 384 -1.55 19.17 31.57
CA VAL A 384 -0.99 18.72 32.86
C VAL A 384 -2.09 18.18 33.79
N LYS A 385 -3.24 18.86 33.90
CA LYS A 385 -4.39 18.33 34.66
C LYS A 385 -4.94 17.03 34.08
N LYS A 386 -5.16 16.94 32.77
CA LYS A 386 -5.69 15.72 32.10
C LYS A 386 -4.76 14.52 32.35
N LYS A 387 -3.43 14.74 32.34
CA LYS A 387 -2.39 13.72 32.59
C LYS A 387 -2.20 13.34 34.07
N LEU A 388 -2.77 14.10 35.02
CA LEU A 388 -2.71 13.83 36.47
C LEU A 388 -4.03 13.27 37.06
N ALA A 389 -5.16 13.38 36.34
CA ALA A 389 -6.49 13.27 36.94
C ALA A 389 -6.97 11.84 37.29
N SER A 390 -6.41 10.78 36.71
CA SER A 390 -7.00 9.43 36.74
C SER A 390 -5.99 8.30 36.98
N ASN A 391 -4.97 8.56 37.81
CA ASN A 391 -3.83 7.68 38.08
C ASN A 391 -4.15 6.44 38.96
N LYS A 392 -5.32 5.81 38.73
CA LYS A 392 -5.73 4.51 39.27
C LYS A 392 -6.73 3.79 38.34
N GLU A 393 -7.69 4.51 37.76
CA GLU A 393 -8.67 3.96 36.80
C GLU A 393 -8.08 3.77 35.38
N LEU A 394 -7.03 4.50 35.02
CA LEU A 394 -6.29 4.27 33.77
C LEU A 394 -5.58 2.90 33.73
N LEU A 395 -5.33 2.26 34.88
CA LEU A 395 -4.49 1.06 34.98
C LEU A 395 -5.27 -0.22 35.31
N SER A 396 -6.59 -0.15 35.41
CA SER A 396 -7.46 -1.32 35.60
C SER A 396 -7.70 -2.04 34.27
N ILE A 397 -7.40 -3.34 34.24
CA ILE A 397 -7.54 -4.20 33.07
C ILE A 397 -9.00 -4.66 32.94
N LYS A 398 -9.68 -4.13 31.92
CA LYS A 398 -11.04 -4.47 31.49
C LYS A 398 -11.11 -5.84 30.81
N LYS A 399 -10.08 -6.20 30.03
CA LYS A 399 -10.04 -7.43 29.23
C LYS A 399 -8.62 -7.87 28.89
N ARG A 400 -8.42 -9.18 28.70
CA ARG A 400 -7.19 -9.77 28.12
C ARG A 400 -7.54 -10.58 26.85
N ARG A 401 -6.64 -10.60 25.87
CA ARG A 401 -6.61 -11.53 24.71
C ARG A 401 -5.24 -12.23 24.67
N GLY A 402 -5.20 -13.53 24.39
CA GLY A 402 -4.00 -14.38 24.50
C GLY A 402 -3.73 -14.86 25.94
N LYS A 403 -3.24 -16.10 26.10
CA LYS A 403 -2.98 -16.71 27.43
C LYS A 403 -1.53 -16.64 27.87
N GLY A 404 -0.60 -16.58 26.94
CA GLY A 404 0.83 -16.76 27.20
C GLY A 404 1.61 -15.51 27.55
N LYS A 405 2.93 -15.64 27.39
CA LYS A 405 3.92 -14.57 27.66
C LYS A 405 3.70 -13.35 26.79
N VAL A 406 3.24 -13.53 25.56
CA VAL A 406 2.76 -12.45 24.69
C VAL A 406 1.23 -12.41 24.74
N HIS A 407 0.67 -11.26 25.10
CA HIS A 407 -0.78 -11.08 25.17
C HIS A 407 -1.15 -9.61 25.08
N LEU A 408 -2.44 -9.33 24.89
CA LEU A 408 -2.97 -7.98 24.79
C LEU A 408 -3.86 -7.71 25.99
N ILE A 409 -3.78 -6.50 26.54
CA ILE A 409 -4.71 -6.00 27.55
C ILE A 409 -5.50 -4.81 27.01
N GLN A 410 -6.77 -4.74 27.37
CA GLN A 410 -7.60 -3.55 27.24
C GLN A 410 -7.81 -2.96 28.64
N HIS A 411 -7.60 -1.65 28.79
CA HIS A 411 -7.88 -0.90 30.02
C HIS A 411 -9.33 -0.40 30.07
N GLU A 412 -9.81 0.07 31.21
CA GLU A 412 -11.21 0.55 31.34
C GLU A 412 -11.55 1.75 30.45
N ASN A 413 -10.58 2.63 30.17
CA ASN A 413 -10.72 3.68 29.16
C ASN A 413 -10.79 3.16 27.70
N SER A 414 -10.76 1.83 27.53
CA SER A 414 -10.75 1.10 26.25
C SER A 414 -9.50 1.32 25.39
N ASP A 415 -8.38 1.69 26.02
CA ASP A 415 -7.06 1.67 25.39
C ASP A 415 -6.48 0.25 25.40
N TRP A 416 -5.61 -0.04 24.44
CA TRP A 416 -5.00 -1.36 24.24
C TRP A 416 -3.47 -1.31 24.37
N GLN A 417 -2.89 -2.31 25.03
CA GLN A 417 -1.44 -2.52 25.07
C GLN A 417 -1.07 -3.96 24.72
N LEU A 418 0.01 -4.12 23.97
CA LEU A 418 0.74 -5.39 23.83
C LEU A 418 1.65 -5.57 25.04
N ILE A 419 1.61 -6.76 25.63
CA ILE A 419 2.40 -7.16 26.79
C ILE A 419 3.27 -8.34 26.38
N VAL A 420 4.58 -8.25 26.65
CA VAL A 420 5.56 -9.33 26.45
C VAL A 420 6.29 -9.56 27.77
N ASN A 421 6.35 -10.81 28.23
CA ASN A 421 7.00 -11.20 29.49
C ASN A 421 6.58 -10.33 30.70
N GLY A 422 5.29 -9.95 30.75
CA GLY A 422 4.70 -9.15 31.83
C GLY A 422 4.99 -7.65 31.78
N LYS A 423 5.60 -7.13 30.69
CA LYS A 423 5.88 -5.70 30.50
C LYS A 423 5.17 -5.17 29.24
N PRO A 424 4.74 -3.89 29.20
CA PRO A 424 4.32 -3.24 27.97
C PRO A 424 5.41 -3.33 26.90
N TYR A 425 5.00 -3.64 25.68
CA TYR A 425 5.86 -3.81 24.52
C TYR A 425 5.32 -2.95 23.38
N ILE A 426 6.21 -2.18 22.76
CA ILE A 426 5.92 -1.36 21.58
C ILE A 426 6.70 -1.97 20.43
N ILE A 427 6.03 -2.26 19.32
CA ILE A 427 6.67 -2.77 18.11
C ILE A 427 7.51 -1.64 17.50
N LYS A 428 8.84 -1.74 17.68
CA LYS A 428 9.87 -0.95 16.99
C LYS A 428 10.40 -1.85 15.87
N GLY A 429 9.56 -2.03 14.86
CA GLY A 429 9.70 -3.08 13.86
C GLY A 429 10.33 -2.61 12.56
N ILE A 430 10.86 -3.56 11.80
CA ILE A 430 11.30 -3.33 10.41
C ILE A 430 11.12 -4.59 9.54
N THR A 431 10.89 -4.42 8.24
CA THR A 431 11.00 -5.53 7.28
C THR A 431 12.49 -5.81 7.00
N TYR A 432 12.86 -7.10 7.00
CA TYR A 432 14.25 -7.51 6.88
C TYR A 432 14.41 -8.72 5.96
N ALA A 433 14.82 -8.45 4.73
CA ALA A 433 15.29 -9.42 3.74
C ALA A 433 16.37 -8.74 2.87
N PRO A 434 17.65 -8.69 3.31
CA PRO A 434 18.69 -7.98 2.57
C PRO A 434 19.06 -8.74 1.29
N THR A 435 18.53 -8.30 0.15
CA THR A 435 18.80 -8.90 -1.16
C THR A 435 20.09 -8.36 -1.78
N LYS A 436 20.92 -9.25 -2.33
CA LYS A 436 22.16 -8.87 -3.03
C LYS A 436 21.87 -8.38 -4.45
N ILE A 437 22.53 -7.28 -4.84
CA ILE A 437 22.48 -6.74 -6.21
C ILE A 437 22.82 -7.83 -7.24
N GLY A 438 22.01 -7.92 -8.29
CA GLY A 438 22.02 -8.99 -9.30
C GLY A 438 21.03 -10.14 -9.04
N GLN A 439 20.51 -10.26 -7.82
CA GLN A 439 19.43 -11.20 -7.51
C GLN A 439 18.06 -10.61 -7.82
N SER A 440 17.13 -11.42 -8.30
CA SER A 440 15.73 -11.06 -8.50
C SER A 440 14.84 -12.30 -8.45
N PRO A 441 13.62 -12.22 -7.87
CA PRO A 441 12.63 -13.29 -7.98
C PRO A 441 12.18 -13.49 -9.44
N ASP A 442 12.08 -12.40 -10.23
CA ASP A 442 11.64 -12.42 -11.63
C ASP A 442 12.62 -13.23 -12.51
N ASN A 443 13.92 -13.24 -12.16
CA ASN A 443 14.96 -14.04 -12.82
C ASN A 443 15.15 -15.45 -12.21
N GLY A 444 14.52 -15.73 -11.08
CA GLY A 444 14.77 -16.93 -10.27
C GLY A 444 16.19 -16.97 -9.67
N THR A 445 16.79 -15.80 -9.37
CA THR A 445 18.13 -15.67 -8.78
C THR A 445 18.14 -15.16 -7.33
N LEU A 446 16.96 -14.85 -6.77
CA LEU A 446 16.78 -14.54 -5.35
C LEU A 446 17.14 -15.74 -4.48
N GLY A 447 18.15 -15.57 -3.61
CA GLY A 447 18.58 -16.59 -2.65
C GLY A 447 17.91 -16.44 -1.28
N ASN A 448 18.51 -17.07 -0.27
CA ASN A 448 18.05 -17.02 1.11
C ASN A 448 19.08 -16.30 1.97
N TRP A 449 18.80 -15.06 2.40
CA TRP A 449 19.72 -14.25 3.19
C TRP A 449 20.16 -14.91 4.51
N MET A 450 19.42 -15.90 5.01
CA MET A 450 19.76 -16.67 6.20
C MET A 450 20.89 -17.70 5.95
N GLU A 451 21.09 -18.11 4.70
CA GLU A 451 22.01 -19.18 4.27
C GLU A 451 23.15 -18.64 3.36
N GLU A 452 23.15 -17.34 3.04
CA GLU A 452 24.12 -16.70 2.15
C GLU A 452 25.44 -16.31 2.84
N ASP A 453 26.51 -17.03 2.46
CA ASP A 453 27.90 -16.81 2.87
C ASP A 453 28.79 -16.68 1.64
N PHE A 454 28.82 -15.49 1.03
CA PHE A 454 29.63 -15.20 -0.16
C PHE A 454 31.12 -14.96 0.18
N ASN A 455 31.50 -14.82 1.45
CA ASN A 455 32.91 -14.71 1.87
C ASN A 455 33.52 -16.05 2.35
N GLY A 456 32.70 -17.05 2.67
CA GLY A 456 33.12 -18.40 3.06
C GLY A 456 33.53 -18.53 4.52
N ASN A 457 32.97 -17.75 5.44
CA ASN A 457 33.30 -17.80 6.88
C ASN A 457 32.39 -18.73 7.72
N GLY A 458 31.35 -19.30 7.12
CA GLY A 458 30.38 -20.18 7.77
C GLY A 458 29.21 -19.45 8.46
N ARG A 459 28.90 -18.21 8.06
CA ARG A 459 27.85 -17.36 8.66
C ARG A 459 27.18 -16.48 7.61
N ALA A 460 25.92 -16.11 7.85
CA ALA A 460 25.14 -15.24 6.96
C ALA A 460 25.72 -13.82 6.85
N ASP A 461 26.02 -13.37 5.63
CA ASP A 461 26.74 -12.12 5.33
C ASP A 461 26.03 -10.86 5.85
N GLY A 462 24.75 -10.67 5.49
CA GLY A 462 23.96 -9.49 5.89
C GLY A 462 23.84 -9.36 7.42
N PRO A 463 23.32 -10.38 8.13
CA PRO A 463 23.21 -10.42 9.58
C PRO A 463 24.49 -10.07 10.35
N TYR A 464 25.68 -10.41 9.82
CA TYR A 464 26.91 -10.47 10.62
C TYR A 464 28.17 -9.79 10.07
N ASP A 465 28.32 -9.67 8.76
CA ASP A 465 29.53 -9.14 8.12
C ASP A 465 29.31 -7.81 7.38
N ALA A 466 28.07 -7.33 7.34
CA ALA A 466 27.73 -5.99 6.89
C ALA A 466 28.45 -4.88 7.67
N PHE A 467 28.79 -3.79 6.99
CA PHE A 467 29.49 -2.62 7.54
C PHE A 467 28.85 -1.31 7.08
N ALA A 468 28.93 -0.28 7.91
CA ALA A 468 28.49 1.07 7.53
C ALA A 468 29.61 1.81 6.78
N ASP A 469 29.27 2.35 5.60
CA ASP A 469 30.09 3.34 4.88
C ASP A 469 29.82 4.71 5.54
N ILE A 470 30.85 5.26 6.19
CA ILE A 470 30.74 6.46 7.04
C ILE A 470 31.07 7.73 6.24
N ASN A 471 31.75 7.61 5.10
CA ASN A 471 32.24 8.75 4.33
C ASN A 471 31.70 8.83 2.88
N GLY A 472 30.93 7.83 2.43
CA GLY A 472 30.28 7.78 1.14
C GLY A 472 31.18 7.37 -0.02
N ASN A 473 32.30 6.69 0.23
CA ASN A 473 33.29 6.34 -0.81
C ASN A 473 33.09 4.96 -1.47
N ASN A 474 32.03 4.23 -1.08
CA ASN A 474 31.67 2.90 -1.56
C ASN A 474 32.75 1.81 -1.33
N LYS A 475 33.60 1.95 -0.30
CA LYS A 475 34.62 0.97 0.09
C LYS A 475 34.56 0.73 1.59
N LYS A 476 35.34 -0.24 2.07
CA LYS A 476 35.51 -0.54 3.49
C LYS A 476 36.81 0.04 4.02
N ASP A 477 36.74 1.19 4.68
CA ASP A 477 37.90 1.82 5.31
C ASP A 477 38.29 1.15 6.64
N LYS A 478 39.52 1.42 7.12
CA LYS A 478 40.08 0.75 8.32
C LYS A 478 39.32 1.03 9.63
N ASN A 479 38.51 2.09 9.67
CA ASN A 479 37.61 2.43 10.78
C ASN A 479 36.22 1.79 10.65
N GLU A 480 35.89 1.19 9.51
CA GLU A 480 34.56 0.67 9.20
C GLU A 480 34.50 -0.83 9.49
N ARG A 481 34.07 -1.13 10.71
CA ARG A 481 33.98 -2.50 11.20
C ARG A 481 32.80 -3.20 10.54
N ALA A 482 33.03 -4.42 10.06
CA ALA A 482 31.97 -5.40 9.94
C ALA A 482 31.38 -5.63 11.33
N VAL A 483 30.08 -5.41 11.47
CA VAL A 483 29.32 -5.63 12.71
C VAL A 483 28.00 -6.36 12.45
N GLY A 484 27.56 -6.42 11.20
CA GLY A 484 26.33 -7.07 10.79
C GLY A 484 25.09 -6.20 10.99
N ASP A 485 24.10 -6.45 10.14
CA ASP A 485 22.80 -5.80 10.22
C ASP A 485 22.12 -6.01 11.58
N PHE A 486 22.30 -7.17 12.21
CA PHE A 486 21.73 -7.44 13.54
C PHE A 486 22.27 -6.45 14.60
N GLN A 487 23.56 -6.11 14.56
CA GLN A 487 24.11 -5.09 15.45
C GLN A 487 23.62 -3.69 15.04
N LEU A 488 23.60 -3.35 13.75
CA LEU A 488 23.15 -2.04 13.28
C LEU A 488 21.68 -1.75 13.63
N MET A 489 20.81 -2.76 13.52
CA MET A 489 19.40 -2.72 13.93
C MET A 489 19.25 -2.55 15.45
N LYS A 490 19.98 -3.33 16.25
CA LYS A 490 20.02 -3.18 17.72
C LYS A 490 20.49 -1.78 18.12
N ASP A 491 21.50 -1.25 17.44
CA ASP A 491 22.03 0.09 17.63
C ASP A 491 21.01 1.20 17.32
N MET A 492 20.09 0.95 16.38
CA MET A 492 18.95 1.82 16.06
C MET A 492 17.80 1.73 17.07
N GLY A 493 17.75 0.66 17.88
CA GLY A 493 16.65 0.39 18.81
C GLY A 493 15.51 -0.45 18.21
N VAL A 494 15.76 -1.15 17.10
CA VAL A 494 14.86 -2.21 16.60
C VAL A 494 14.69 -3.26 17.68
N ASN A 495 13.44 -3.71 17.90
CA ASN A 495 13.14 -4.85 18.77
C ASN A 495 12.34 -5.95 18.05
N THR A 496 11.90 -5.73 16.82
CA THR A 496 11.06 -6.67 16.08
C THR A 496 11.46 -6.70 14.61
N ILE A 497 11.49 -7.87 13.98
CA ILE A 497 11.45 -8.01 12.52
C ILE A 497 10.15 -8.70 12.07
N ARG A 498 9.69 -8.39 10.86
CA ARG A 498 8.57 -9.07 10.20
C ARG A 498 9.10 -9.98 9.10
N LEU A 499 8.74 -11.25 9.16
CA LEU A 499 9.14 -12.30 8.22
C LEU A 499 7.94 -13.14 7.80
N TYR A 500 8.06 -13.83 6.66
CA TYR A 500 7.18 -14.93 6.26
C TYR A 500 7.98 -16.24 6.27
N HIS A 501 7.34 -17.35 6.63
CA HIS A 501 8.00 -18.67 6.69
C HIS A 501 8.22 -19.32 5.31
N HIS A 502 7.76 -18.65 4.25
CA HIS A 502 7.81 -19.02 2.84
C HIS A 502 8.06 -17.76 1.99
N PRO A 503 8.59 -17.86 0.76
CA PRO A 503 9.00 -19.09 0.07
C PRO A 503 10.38 -19.61 0.49
N ALA A 504 11.24 -18.76 1.07
CA ALA A 504 12.53 -19.17 1.61
C ALA A 504 12.35 -19.87 2.97
N LYS A 505 13.20 -20.85 3.27
CA LYS A 505 13.22 -21.55 4.55
C LYS A 505 13.80 -20.66 5.65
N VAL A 506 13.17 -20.66 6.82
CA VAL A 506 13.67 -19.94 8.00
C VAL A 506 14.71 -20.78 8.77
N ASP A 507 15.84 -20.17 9.13
CA ASP A 507 16.82 -20.72 10.07
C ASP A 507 16.44 -20.36 11.51
N LYS A 508 16.11 -21.40 12.29
CA LYS A 508 15.71 -21.31 13.69
C LYS A 508 16.86 -20.95 14.64
N GLU A 509 18.08 -21.43 14.36
CA GLU A 509 19.24 -21.12 15.20
C GLU A 509 19.69 -19.67 14.97
N LEU A 510 19.65 -19.18 13.72
CA LEU A 510 19.92 -17.79 13.38
C LEU A 510 18.94 -16.82 14.08
N LEU A 511 17.65 -17.17 14.14
CA LEU A 511 16.64 -16.37 14.84
C LEU A 511 16.72 -16.49 16.38
N ARG A 512 17.21 -17.61 16.93
CA ARG A 512 17.59 -17.67 18.36
C ARG A 512 18.79 -16.77 18.65
N GLU A 513 19.82 -16.76 17.80
CA GLU A 513 20.96 -15.86 17.98
C GLU A 513 20.55 -14.38 17.89
N LEU A 514 19.65 -14.04 16.95
CA LEU A 514 19.03 -12.71 16.84
C LEU A 514 18.36 -12.29 18.16
N TYR A 515 17.55 -13.17 18.74
CA TYR A 515 16.85 -12.90 20.00
C TYR A 515 17.79 -12.85 21.21
N ASP A 516 18.61 -13.86 21.43
CA ASP A 516 19.45 -13.97 22.63
C ASP A 516 20.57 -12.92 22.67
N LYS A 517 21.17 -12.59 21.51
CA LYS A 517 22.30 -11.63 21.44
C LYS A 517 21.83 -10.20 21.22
N TYR A 518 20.73 -9.98 20.48
CA TYR A 518 20.30 -8.63 20.07
C TYR A 518 18.98 -8.18 20.71
N GLY A 519 18.17 -9.08 21.26
CA GLY A 519 16.88 -8.78 21.90
C GLY A 519 15.74 -8.55 20.92
N ILE A 520 15.89 -9.02 19.67
CA ILE A 520 14.94 -8.81 18.59
C ILE A 520 14.02 -10.02 18.45
N MET A 521 12.70 -9.78 18.46
CA MET A 521 11.65 -10.77 18.28
C MET A 521 11.14 -10.79 16.82
N VAL A 522 10.33 -11.79 16.47
CA VAL A 522 9.86 -12.04 15.11
C VAL A 522 8.33 -12.08 15.06
N ILE A 523 7.75 -11.28 14.17
CA ILE A 523 6.39 -11.46 13.68
C ILE A 523 6.49 -12.45 12.51
N MET A 524 5.91 -13.63 12.66
CA MET A 524 6.01 -14.72 11.68
C MET A 524 4.71 -14.84 10.87
N GLY A 525 4.82 -14.80 9.55
CA GLY A 525 3.68 -14.68 8.64
C GLY A 525 3.46 -15.84 7.68
N ASP A 526 2.20 -16.02 7.29
CA ASP A 526 1.74 -16.80 6.15
C ASP A 526 1.02 -15.84 5.17
N PHE A 527 1.30 -15.95 3.87
CA PHE A 527 0.67 -15.10 2.83
C PHE A 527 -0.83 -15.33 2.64
N LEU A 528 -1.37 -16.44 3.18
CA LEU A 528 -2.76 -16.85 3.13
C LEU A 528 -3.34 -16.76 1.71
N GLY A 529 -2.62 -17.27 0.70
CA GLY A 529 -3.04 -17.22 -0.71
C GLY A 529 -2.73 -15.93 -1.46
N LYS A 530 -2.19 -14.89 -0.83
CA LYS A 530 -1.60 -13.76 -1.58
C LYS A 530 -0.49 -14.31 -2.48
N TYR A 531 -0.41 -13.81 -3.72
CA TYR A 531 0.55 -14.29 -4.73
C TYR A 531 0.38 -15.80 -5.04
N ALA A 532 -0.80 -16.36 -4.79
CA ALA A 532 -1.12 -17.80 -4.79
C ALA A 532 -0.35 -18.68 -3.77
N ILE A 533 0.57 -18.11 -2.98
CA ILE A 533 1.44 -18.85 -2.04
C ILE A 533 0.60 -19.57 -0.97
N GLY A 534 0.98 -20.81 -0.65
CA GLY A 534 0.28 -21.69 0.30
C GLY A 534 -1.05 -22.28 -0.20
N SER A 535 -1.65 -21.77 -1.27
CA SER A 535 -2.96 -22.23 -1.77
C SER A 535 -2.89 -23.39 -2.78
N GLY A 536 -1.78 -23.52 -3.51
CA GLY A 536 -1.67 -24.41 -4.67
C GLY A 536 -2.44 -23.93 -5.92
N ALA A 537 -3.02 -22.74 -5.90
CA ALA A 537 -3.71 -22.16 -7.04
C ALA A 537 -2.74 -21.79 -8.18
N LYS A 538 -3.25 -21.77 -9.41
CA LYS A 538 -2.60 -21.06 -10.52
C LYS A 538 -2.69 -19.56 -10.29
N TRP A 539 -1.64 -18.85 -10.68
CA TRP A 539 -1.50 -17.38 -10.55
C TRP A 539 -2.66 -16.58 -11.17
N ASN A 540 -3.21 -17.09 -12.28
CA ASN A 540 -4.49 -16.65 -12.86
C ASN A 540 -5.39 -17.90 -12.94
N PRO A 541 -6.60 -17.93 -12.32
CA PRO A 541 -7.33 -16.83 -11.68
C PRO A 541 -6.82 -16.40 -10.30
N GLY A 542 -5.82 -17.08 -9.74
CA GLY A 542 -5.32 -16.82 -8.38
C GLY A 542 -6.06 -17.62 -7.31
N THR A 543 -5.77 -17.34 -6.04
CA THR A 543 -6.44 -17.99 -4.92
C THR A 543 -7.90 -17.57 -4.81
N ASP A 544 -8.79 -18.52 -5.06
CA ASP A 544 -10.20 -18.43 -4.72
C ASP A 544 -10.43 -18.87 -3.26
N TYR A 545 -10.89 -17.95 -2.40
CA TYR A 545 -11.23 -18.21 -1.00
C TYR A 545 -12.54 -18.99 -0.79
N SER A 546 -13.36 -19.17 -1.82
CA SER A 546 -14.53 -20.05 -1.78
C SER A 546 -14.18 -21.53 -2.05
N ASN A 547 -13.01 -21.79 -2.66
CA ASN A 547 -12.56 -23.13 -3.03
C ASN A 547 -12.06 -23.93 -1.82
N GLU A 548 -12.64 -25.12 -1.61
CA GLU A 548 -12.34 -25.98 -0.46
C GLU A 548 -10.90 -26.50 -0.45
N GLU A 549 -10.32 -26.80 -1.62
CA GLU A 549 -8.95 -27.34 -1.71
C GLU A 549 -7.91 -26.23 -1.50
N HIS A 550 -8.11 -25.03 -2.06
CA HIS A 550 -7.26 -23.87 -1.76
C HIS A 550 -7.27 -23.55 -0.25
N ARG A 551 -8.46 -23.54 0.37
CA ARG A 551 -8.61 -23.34 1.83
C ARG A 551 -7.91 -24.41 2.64
N LYS A 552 -8.06 -25.69 2.27
CA LYS A 552 -7.37 -26.82 2.91
C LYS A 552 -5.85 -26.69 2.82
N ASN A 553 -5.32 -26.28 1.67
CA ASN A 553 -3.88 -26.10 1.48
C ASN A 553 -3.34 -24.92 2.30
N MET A 554 -4.04 -23.77 2.29
CA MET A 554 -3.68 -22.61 3.12
C MET A 554 -3.77 -22.93 4.62
N LEU A 555 -4.75 -23.71 5.06
CA LEU A 555 -4.86 -24.15 6.45
C LEU A 555 -3.71 -25.10 6.84
N ALA A 556 -3.25 -25.96 5.92
CA ALA A 556 -2.09 -26.81 6.13
C ALA A 556 -0.78 -25.98 6.24
N SER A 557 -0.56 -25.05 5.32
CA SER A 557 0.56 -24.07 5.33
C SER A 557 0.66 -23.34 6.68
N VAL A 558 -0.46 -22.77 7.15
CA VAL A 558 -0.51 -22.10 8.46
C VAL A 558 -0.28 -23.08 9.62
N THR A 559 -0.74 -24.33 9.52
CA THR A 559 -0.51 -25.34 10.55
C THR A 559 0.96 -25.71 10.65
N GLU A 560 1.64 -25.92 9.51
CA GLU A 560 3.07 -26.23 9.44
C GLU A 560 3.91 -25.10 10.05
N MET A 561 3.64 -23.84 9.68
CA MET A 561 4.26 -22.67 10.31
C MET A 561 4.06 -22.65 11.84
N VAL A 562 2.84 -22.83 12.32
CA VAL A 562 2.59 -22.72 13.77
C VAL A 562 3.19 -23.90 14.53
N GLU A 563 3.10 -25.13 14.00
CA GLU A 563 3.70 -26.30 14.66
C GLU A 563 5.23 -26.31 14.61
N GLU A 564 5.87 -25.72 13.58
CA GLU A 564 7.33 -25.59 13.54
C GLU A 564 7.86 -24.51 14.50
N TYR A 565 7.22 -23.34 14.60
CA TYR A 565 7.81 -22.18 15.29
C TYR A 565 7.20 -21.82 16.66
N LYS A 566 6.04 -22.35 17.08
CA LYS A 566 5.34 -21.89 18.32
C LYS A 566 6.12 -22.02 19.63
N ASP A 567 7.04 -22.98 19.73
CA ASP A 567 7.83 -23.21 20.94
C ASP A 567 9.11 -22.34 20.98
N GLU A 568 9.35 -21.51 19.96
CA GLU A 568 10.54 -20.66 19.86
C GLU A 568 10.42 -19.37 20.68
N PRO A 569 11.46 -18.99 21.45
CA PRO A 569 11.39 -17.87 22.41
C PRO A 569 11.29 -16.49 21.75
N TYR A 570 11.54 -16.43 20.43
CA TYR A 570 11.57 -15.19 19.65
C TYR A 570 10.22 -14.83 19.01
N ILE A 571 9.22 -15.72 19.00
CA ILE A 571 7.92 -15.43 18.36
C ILE A 571 7.16 -14.36 19.15
N LEU A 572 6.72 -13.31 18.45
CA LEU A 572 5.88 -12.25 19.01
C LEU A 572 4.39 -12.59 18.78
N PHE A 573 3.99 -12.77 17.52
CA PHE A 573 2.66 -13.24 17.13
C PHE A 573 2.64 -13.71 15.67
N TRP A 574 1.56 -14.42 15.32
CA TRP A 574 1.29 -14.90 13.97
C TRP A 574 0.63 -13.83 13.11
N LEU A 575 1.05 -13.68 11.86
CA LEU A 575 0.51 -12.72 10.90
C LEU A 575 -0.13 -13.43 9.70
N LEU A 576 -1.41 -13.15 9.45
CA LEU A 576 -2.16 -13.70 8.32
C LEU A 576 -2.25 -12.70 7.17
N GLY A 577 -1.83 -13.12 5.98
CA GLY A 577 -1.95 -12.36 4.73
C GLY A 577 -0.83 -11.38 4.45
N ASN A 578 -0.89 -10.77 3.26
CA ASN A 578 -0.21 -9.53 2.89
C ASN A 578 -1.10 -8.70 1.93
N GLU A 579 -1.96 -7.84 2.46
CA GLU A 579 -2.89 -7.00 1.68
C GLU A 579 -3.79 -7.78 0.70
N ASN A 580 -4.28 -8.95 1.10
CA ASN A 580 -5.08 -9.83 0.24
C ASN A 580 -6.32 -9.09 -0.32
N VAL A 581 -6.88 -8.17 0.46
CA VAL A 581 -8.02 -7.29 0.11
C VAL A 581 -7.85 -6.47 -1.17
N TYR A 582 -6.63 -6.28 -1.69
CA TYR A 582 -6.40 -5.63 -2.99
C TYR A 582 -6.60 -6.57 -4.21
N GLY A 583 -7.01 -7.83 -4.02
CA GLY A 583 -7.39 -8.72 -5.14
C GLY A 583 -6.25 -9.22 -6.03
N TYR A 584 -5.00 -8.92 -5.66
CA TYR A 584 -3.80 -9.39 -6.35
C TYR A 584 -3.73 -10.92 -6.26
N ALA A 585 -3.78 -11.60 -7.41
CA ALA A 585 -3.69 -13.06 -7.55
C ALA A 585 -4.58 -13.84 -6.56
N CYS A 586 -5.72 -13.26 -6.17
CA CYS A 586 -6.75 -13.85 -5.31
C CYS A 586 -8.09 -13.11 -5.52
N ASN A 587 -9.16 -13.52 -4.81
CA ASN A 587 -10.50 -12.91 -4.94
C ASN A 587 -11.02 -12.19 -3.69
N ALA A 588 -10.16 -11.81 -2.74
CA ALA A 588 -10.57 -11.10 -1.52
C ALA A 588 -11.04 -9.65 -1.74
N ASP A 589 -10.85 -9.07 -2.92
CA ASP A 589 -11.50 -7.84 -3.39
C ASP A 589 -12.96 -8.06 -3.84
N LYS A 590 -13.25 -9.24 -4.39
CA LYS A 590 -14.54 -9.61 -4.99
C LYS A 590 -15.48 -10.28 -3.98
N ASP A 591 -14.94 -11.05 -3.05
CA ASP A 591 -15.66 -11.63 -1.91
C ASP A 591 -14.86 -11.47 -0.60
N PRO A 592 -14.78 -10.23 -0.06
CA PRO A 592 -14.16 -9.98 1.24
C PRO A 592 -14.89 -10.68 2.39
N GLU A 593 -16.21 -10.95 2.29
CA GLU A 593 -16.95 -11.60 3.37
C GLU A 593 -16.54 -13.08 3.51
N THR A 594 -16.33 -13.81 2.41
CA THR A 594 -15.77 -15.18 2.46
C THR A 594 -14.29 -15.17 2.89
N PHE A 595 -13.50 -14.21 2.42
CA PHE A 595 -12.11 -14.05 2.87
C PHE A 595 -12.02 -13.88 4.41
N PHE A 596 -12.74 -12.93 5.00
CA PHE A 596 -12.64 -12.69 6.45
C PHE A 596 -13.25 -13.82 7.30
N LYS A 597 -14.24 -14.56 6.80
CA LYS A 597 -14.70 -15.80 7.45
C LYS A 597 -13.62 -16.88 7.46
N PHE A 598 -12.83 -17.00 6.39
CA PHE A 598 -11.70 -17.92 6.36
C PHE A 598 -10.57 -17.45 7.29
N VAL A 599 -10.26 -16.15 7.34
CA VAL A 599 -9.32 -15.57 8.32
C VAL A 599 -9.75 -15.89 9.77
N ASP A 600 -11.05 -15.82 10.10
CA ASP A 600 -11.56 -16.22 11.43
C ASP A 600 -11.37 -17.72 11.71
N GLU A 601 -11.58 -18.57 10.70
CA GLU A 601 -11.40 -20.01 10.81
C GLU A 601 -9.94 -20.38 11.06
N VAL A 602 -9.02 -19.80 10.30
CA VAL A 602 -7.57 -19.95 10.51
C VAL A 602 -7.18 -19.40 11.88
N ALA A 603 -7.65 -18.21 12.27
CA ALA A 603 -7.34 -17.64 13.60
C ALA A 603 -7.88 -18.49 14.76
N ARG A 604 -9.03 -19.18 14.59
CA ARG A 604 -9.53 -20.18 15.56
C ARG A 604 -8.68 -21.44 15.60
N HIS A 605 -8.22 -21.92 14.44
CA HIS A 605 -7.38 -23.10 14.32
C HIS A 605 -6.03 -22.89 14.99
N ILE A 606 -5.31 -21.81 14.66
CA ILE A 606 -4.05 -21.41 15.32
C ILE A 606 -4.22 -21.45 16.83
N LYS A 607 -5.26 -20.81 17.36
CA LYS A 607 -5.55 -20.73 18.81
C LYS A 607 -5.89 -22.05 19.50
N SER A 608 -6.09 -23.12 18.74
CA SER A 608 -6.28 -24.48 19.25
C SER A 608 -4.97 -25.25 19.38
N ILE A 609 -3.97 -24.94 18.52
CA ILE A 609 -2.64 -25.59 18.48
C ILE A 609 -1.53 -24.76 19.14
N ASP A 610 -1.74 -23.45 19.28
CA ASP A 610 -0.95 -22.46 20.04
C ASP A 610 -1.90 -21.43 20.70
N PRO A 611 -2.16 -21.54 22.02
CA PRO A 611 -2.94 -20.56 22.77
C PRO A 611 -2.08 -19.43 23.40
N GLU A 612 -0.76 -19.49 23.24
CA GLU A 612 0.20 -18.64 23.94
C GLU A 612 0.48 -17.34 23.19
N HIS A 613 0.44 -17.35 21.84
CA HIS A 613 0.65 -16.15 21.01
C HIS A 613 -0.65 -15.57 20.42
N PRO A 614 -0.75 -14.24 20.24
CA PRO A 614 -1.84 -13.60 19.50
C PRO A 614 -1.87 -13.96 18.00
N VAL A 615 -3.00 -13.68 17.34
CA VAL A 615 -3.13 -13.73 15.87
C VAL A 615 -3.46 -12.34 15.31
N ALA A 616 -2.71 -11.92 14.29
CA ALA A 616 -2.86 -10.67 13.56
C ALA A 616 -3.22 -10.91 12.07
N ILE A 617 -3.65 -9.85 11.39
CA ILE A 617 -3.82 -9.81 9.92
C ILE A 617 -2.94 -8.69 9.31
N SER A 618 -2.50 -8.84 8.06
CA SER A 618 -1.87 -7.77 7.26
C SER A 618 -2.84 -7.27 6.18
N SER A 619 -3.58 -6.18 6.47
CA SER A 619 -4.54 -5.56 5.56
C SER A 619 -3.89 -4.55 4.61
N GLY A 620 -4.54 -4.29 3.47
CA GLY A 620 -4.24 -3.12 2.61
C GLY A 620 -5.03 -1.92 3.13
N ASP A 621 -4.37 -1.05 3.90
CA ASP A 621 -5.00 0.02 4.69
C ASP A 621 -6.27 -0.50 5.43
N VAL A 622 -7.31 0.32 5.60
CA VAL A 622 -8.60 0.00 6.25
C VAL A 622 -9.67 -0.55 5.30
N LEU A 623 -9.30 -1.04 4.12
CA LEU A 623 -10.26 -1.58 3.15
C LEU A 623 -11.06 -2.75 3.77
N TYR A 624 -12.38 -2.71 3.64
CA TYR A 624 -13.33 -3.68 4.23
C TYR A 624 -13.22 -3.88 5.75
N LEU A 625 -12.77 -2.88 6.51
CA LEU A 625 -12.55 -2.95 7.96
C LEU A 625 -13.82 -3.28 8.78
N ASP A 626 -15.00 -2.89 8.32
CA ASP A 626 -16.29 -3.25 8.93
C ASP A 626 -16.63 -4.73 8.70
N ILE A 627 -16.35 -5.27 7.50
CA ILE A 627 -16.47 -6.69 7.19
C ILE A 627 -15.49 -7.50 8.05
N PHE A 628 -14.24 -7.05 8.21
CA PHE A 628 -13.29 -7.62 9.18
C PHE A 628 -13.85 -7.60 10.61
N GLY A 629 -14.30 -6.43 11.09
CA GLY A 629 -14.81 -6.27 12.46
C GLY A 629 -16.01 -7.18 12.78
N LYS A 630 -16.86 -7.42 11.77
CA LYS A 630 -18.05 -8.29 11.79
C LYS A 630 -17.72 -9.78 11.68
N HIS A 631 -16.79 -10.17 10.79
CA HIS A 631 -16.57 -11.57 10.40
C HIS A 631 -15.28 -12.22 10.92
N ALA A 632 -14.31 -11.44 11.42
CA ALA A 632 -13.06 -11.93 12.00
C ALA A 632 -12.92 -11.67 13.52
N PRO A 633 -13.93 -11.98 14.36
CA PRO A 633 -13.88 -11.73 15.81
C PRO A 633 -12.72 -12.43 16.53
N SER A 634 -12.25 -13.56 15.98
CA SER A 634 -11.16 -14.37 16.53
C SER A 634 -9.77 -13.79 16.29
N VAL A 635 -9.60 -12.85 15.34
CA VAL A 635 -8.34 -12.10 15.19
C VAL A 635 -8.16 -11.14 16.38
N ASP A 636 -6.94 -11.04 16.90
CA ASP A 636 -6.61 -10.23 18.08
C ASP A 636 -6.05 -8.85 17.76
N ILE A 637 -5.34 -8.70 16.64
CA ILE A 637 -4.66 -7.47 16.23
C ILE A 637 -5.05 -7.15 14.78
N PHE A 638 -5.41 -5.91 14.50
CA PHE A 638 -5.54 -5.43 13.12
C PHE A 638 -4.20 -4.82 12.66
N GLY A 639 -3.52 -5.46 11.72
CA GLY A 639 -2.37 -4.89 11.03
C GLY A 639 -2.77 -4.32 9.67
N ALA A 640 -2.13 -3.24 9.26
CA ALA A 640 -2.30 -2.69 7.92
C ALA A 640 -0.99 -2.14 7.34
N ASN A 641 -0.76 -2.39 6.07
CA ASN A 641 0.19 -1.62 5.27
C ASN A 641 -0.46 -0.27 4.96
N ALA A 642 0.19 0.85 5.29
CA ALA A 642 -0.39 2.17 5.07
C ALA A 642 0.65 3.23 4.74
N TYR A 643 0.44 3.92 3.62
CA TYR A 643 1.30 4.97 3.10
C TYR A 643 0.46 6.25 2.90
N ARG A 644 0.08 6.90 4.02
CA ARG A 644 -0.94 7.98 4.04
C ARG A 644 -0.40 9.41 3.91
N GLY A 645 0.92 9.61 4.07
CA GLY A 645 1.61 10.88 3.82
C GLY A 645 2.43 11.42 5.00
N ASP A 646 2.99 12.62 4.81
CA ASP A 646 3.90 13.35 5.72
C ASP A 646 3.28 13.86 7.05
N TYR A 647 2.10 13.34 7.42
CA TYR A 647 1.27 13.79 8.53
C TYR A 647 0.65 12.64 9.34
N GLY A 648 1.17 11.41 9.17
CA GLY A 648 0.74 10.21 9.89
C GLY A 648 -0.45 9.50 9.25
N PHE A 649 -1.13 8.66 10.03
CA PHE A 649 -2.17 7.74 9.56
C PHE A 649 -3.59 8.28 9.80
N GLY A 650 -3.73 9.33 10.61
CA GLY A 650 -4.94 10.13 10.74
C GLY A 650 -6.13 9.33 11.27
N PHE A 651 -7.13 9.08 10.41
CA PHE A 651 -8.37 8.41 10.83
C PHE A 651 -8.26 6.89 11.05
N LEU A 652 -7.16 6.24 10.61
CA LEU A 652 -6.97 4.78 10.71
C LEU A 652 -7.24 4.27 12.13
N TRP A 653 -6.61 4.88 13.13
CA TRP A 653 -6.72 4.51 14.53
C TRP A 653 -8.16 4.60 15.06
N ARG A 654 -8.85 5.70 14.75
CA ARG A 654 -10.26 5.94 15.08
C ARG A 654 -11.16 4.91 14.40
N GLN A 655 -10.93 4.65 13.11
CA GLN A 655 -11.70 3.69 12.31
C GLN A 655 -11.58 2.27 12.89
N VAL A 656 -10.38 1.82 13.26
CA VAL A 656 -10.17 0.49 13.87
C VAL A 656 -10.81 0.40 15.26
N LYS A 657 -10.66 1.42 16.13
CA LYS A 657 -11.30 1.43 17.46
C LYS A 657 -12.83 1.46 17.35
N ALA A 658 -13.40 2.15 16.36
CA ALA A 658 -14.84 2.30 16.19
C ALA A 658 -15.55 1.11 15.51
N ASN A 659 -14.87 0.38 14.60
CA ASN A 659 -15.52 -0.67 13.79
C ASN A 659 -15.05 -2.10 14.12
N ALA A 660 -13.87 -2.27 14.74
CA ALA A 660 -13.36 -3.58 15.16
C ALA A 660 -13.16 -3.72 16.68
N ASP A 661 -12.86 -2.64 17.41
CA ASP A 661 -12.28 -2.64 18.77
C ASP A 661 -11.13 -3.64 18.91
N ARG A 662 -10.02 -3.31 18.26
CA ARG A 662 -8.75 -4.04 18.32
C ARG A 662 -7.58 -3.09 18.54
N PRO A 663 -6.47 -3.58 19.14
CA PRO A 663 -5.17 -2.97 18.95
C PRO A 663 -4.80 -2.97 17.46
N ALA A 664 -4.08 -1.93 17.06
CA ALA A 664 -3.66 -1.68 15.69
C ALA A 664 -2.15 -1.49 15.60
N PHE A 665 -1.54 -1.95 14.50
CA PHE A 665 -0.15 -1.65 14.17
C PHE A 665 0.02 -1.53 12.66
N LEU A 666 1.08 -0.85 12.23
CA LEU A 666 1.45 -0.84 10.82
C LEU A 666 2.29 -2.08 10.52
N THR A 667 1.85 -2.92 9.58
CA THR A 667 2.63 -4.04 9.04
C THR A 667 3.69 -3.57 8.05
N GLU A 668 3.46 -2.41 7.43
CA GLU A 668 4.41 -1.58 6.68
C GLU A 668 4.02 -0.10 6.78
N TYR A 669 5.03 0.76 6.85
CA TYR A 669 4.94 2.18 6.55
C TYR A 669 6.33 2.72 6.19
N GLY A 670 6.40 3.68 5.28
CA GLY A 670 7.68 4.33 4.95
C GLY A 670 7.57 5.34 3.82
N CYS A 671 8.73 5.77 3.31
CA CYS A 671 8.86 6.71 2.20
C CYS A 671 10.15 6.41 1.43
N PRO A 672 10.18 6.57 0.10
CA PRO A 672 11.44 6.55 -0.64
C PRO A 672 12.40 7.65 -0.18
N ALA A 673 13.70 7.35 -0.24
CA ALA A 673 14.79 8.29 -0.03
C ALA A 673 15.24 9.02 -1.31
N LEU A 674 14.35 9.08 -2.31
CA LEU A 674 14.54 9.74 -3.60
C LEU A 674 13.35 10.68 -3.87
N ALA A 675 13.63 11.86 -4.44
CA ALA A 675 12.62 12.81 -4.89
C ALA A 675 13.14 13.58 -6.12
N GLU A 676 12.35 13.64 -7.19
CA GLU A 676 12.74 14.32 -8.43
C GLU A 676 13.06 15.81 -8.18
N GLY A 677 14.17 16.28 -8.77
CA GLY A 677 14.63 17.66 -8.62
C GLY A 677 15.25 17.99 -7.26
N ARG A 678 15.53 16.99 -6.40
CA ARG A 678 16.21 17.14 -5.10
C ARG A 678 17.60 16.52 -5.11
N SER A 679 18.46 17.02 -4.23
CA SER A 679 19.70 16.33 -3.88
C SER A 679 19.44 15.09 -3.02
N LYS A 680 20.42 14.17 -2.95
CA LYS A 680 20.36 13.01 -2.04
C LYS A 680 20.17 13.44 -0.58
N ASP A 681 20.87 14.47 -0.13
CA ASP A 681 20.78 14.97 1.26
C ASP A 681 19.39 15.53 1.60
N GLU A 682 18.75 16.24 0.66
CA GLU A 682 17.34 16.66 0.79
C GLU A 682 16.38 15.48 0.76
N SER A 683 16.63 14.47 -0.08
CA SER A 683 15.74 13.32 -0.23
C SER A 683 15.74 12.41 1.00
N GLU A 684 16.92 12.19 1.59
CA GLU A 684 17.04 11.53 2.90
C GLU A 684 16.45 12.34 4.06
N GLU A 685 16.50 13.68 3.97
CA GLU A 685 15.86 14.58 4.95
C GLU A 685 14.34 14.45 4.89
N LEU A 686 13.78 14.42 3.68
CA LEU A 686 12.36 14.25 3.43
C LEU A 686 11.87 12.85 3.89
N GLN A 687 12.65 11.79 3.64
CA GLN A 687 12.40 10.46 4.21
C GLN A 687 12.39 10.52 5.75
N ALA A 688 13.42 11.10 6.37
CA ALA A 688 13.53 11.19 7.82
C ALA A 688 12.36 11.98 8.45
N GLN A 689 11.88 13.03 7.78
CA GLN A 689 10.72 13.82 8.22
C GLN A 689 9.40 13.04 8.08
N TYR A 690 9.20 12.31 6.98
CA TYR A 690 8.04 11.42 6.80
C TYR A 690 7.99 10.35 7.90
N HIS A 691 9.10 9.61 8.11
CA HIS A 691 9.18 8.55 9.12
C HIS A 691 9.03 9.11 10.55
N LYS A 692 9.53 10.32 10.83
CA LYS A 692 9.29 11.02 12.10
C LYS A 692 7.81 11.34 12.30
N ALA A 693 7.14 11.92 11.30
CA ALA A 693 5.72 12.26 11.40
C ALA A 693 4.83 11.01 11.59
N ALA A 694 5.16 9.92 10.89
CA ALA A 694 4.52 8.63 11.08
C ALA A 694 4.72 8.07 12.50
N TRP A 695 5.95 8.07 13.03
CA TRP A 695 6.20 7.60 14.41
C TRP A 695 5.50 8.47 15.46
N GLU A 696 5.52 9.79 15.30
CA GLU A 696 4.85 10.73 16.23
C GLU A 696 3.31 10.59 16.23
N ASP A 697 2.68 10.07 15.16
CA ASP A 697 1.25 9.73 15.12
C ASP A 697 0.96 8.33 15.71
N ILE A 698 1.87 7.36 15.53
CA ILE A 698 1.78 6.07 16.24
C ILE A 698 1.83 6.34 17.76
N GLU A 699 2.80 7.12 18.25
CA GLU A 699 2.95 7.46 19.67
C GLU A 699 1.74 8.21 20.25
N ASP A 700 1.18 9.19 19.53
CA ASP A 700 -0.04 9.89 19.96
C ASP A 700 -1.23 8.95 20.13
N ASN A 701 -1.30 7.88 19.33
CA ASN A 701 -2.39 6.91 19.33
C ASN A 701 -2.11 5.64 20.18
N MET A 702 -0.95 5.54 20.85
CA MET A 702 -0.71 4.48 21.86
C MET A 702 -1.58 4.70 23.10
N ALA A 703 -1.77 3.64 23.91
CA ALA A 703 -2.46 3.74 25.19
C ALA A 703 -1.93 4.89 26.06
N PHE A 704 -2.86 5.67 26.64
CA PHE A 704 -2.57 6.86 27.44
C PHE A 704 -1.96 8.06 26.67
N GLY A 705 -1.94 8.01 25.33
CA GLY A 705 -1.66 9.14 24.45
C GLY A 705 -2.80 10.17 24.40
N GLU A 706 -2.72 11.13 23.46
CA GLU A 706 -3.81 12.09 23.21
C GLU A 706 -4.83 11.63 22.16
N GLY A 707 -4.49 10.60 21.38
CA GLY A 707 -5.29 10.06 20.27
C GLY A 707 -6.17 8.89 20.66
N SER A 708 -6.19 7.85 19.81
CA SER A 708 -7.17 6.76 19.86
C SER A 708 -6.86 5.69 20.91
N GLY A 709 -5.62 5.63 21.43
CA GLY A 709 -5.25 4.70 22.51
C GLY A 709 -5.15 3.23 22.13
N ASN A 710 -5.13 2.88 20.83
CA ASN A 710 -5.08 1.49 20.35
C ASN A 710 -3.85 1.13 19.50
N ALA A 711 -2.92 2.06 19.26
CA ALA A 711 -1.66 1.75 18.58
C ALA A 711 -0.73 0.91 19.48
N ILE A 712 -0.10 -0.13 18.93
CA ILE A 712 0.91 -0.96 19.62
C ILE A 712 2.31 -0.90 18.98
N GLY A 713 2.52 0.03 18.04
CA GLY A 713 3.77 0.24 17.30
C GLY A 713 3.60 0.09 15.78
N GLY A 714 4.68 -0.22 15.08
CA GLY A 714 4.66 -0.47 13.64
C GLY A 714 5.99 -0.99 13.09
N VAL A 715 5.94 -1.48 11.86
CA VAL A 715 7.05 -2.04 11.11
C VAL A 715 7.43 -1.07 9.99
N ALA A 716 8.63 -0.50 10.03
CA ALA A 716 9.12 0.36 8.96
C ALA A 716 9.45 -0.47 7.71
N PHE A 717 9.09 0.07 6.54
CA PHE A 717 9.46 -0.46 5.23
C PHE A 717 10.50 0.48 4.61
N GLU A 718 11.76 0.08 4.42
CA GLU A 718 12.37 -1.23 4.74
C GLU A 718 13.83 -1.10 5.23
N TRP A 719 14.51 -2.20 5.58
CA TRP A 719 15.90 -2.10 6.07
C TRP A 719 16.91 -1.68 4.99
N LEU A 720 16.85 -2.29 3.81
CA LEU A 720 17.86 -2.19 2.76
C LEU A 720 17.19 -1.99 1.40
N ASP A 721 17.73 -1.10 0.57
CA ASP A 721 17.27 -0.93 -0.82
C ASP A 721 17.35 -2.23 -1.63
N GLU A 722 16.24 -2.57 -2.29
CA GLU A 722 16.09 -3.76 -3.12
C GLU A 722 16.08 -3.40 -4.61
N TRP A 723 17.27 -3.45 -5.24
CA TRP A 723 17.54 -3.07 -6.64
C TRP A 723 16.85 -3.94 -7.72
N TRP A 724 15.97 -4.88 -7.34
CA TRP A 724 15.29 -5.78 -8.28
C TRP A 724 13.84 -5.41 -8.56
N LYS A 725 13.25 -4.50 -7.78
CA LYS A 725 11.82 -4.17 -7.86
C LYS A 725 11.47 -3.42 -9.15
N GLN A 726 12.46 -2.91 -9.90
CA GLN A 726 12.32 -2.21 -11.17
C GLN A 726 13.16 -2.80 -12.33
N TYR A 727 12.98 -4.11 -12.55
CA TYR A 727 13.36 -4.86 -13.76
C TYR A 727 14.85 -5.13 -14.01
N GLU A 728 15.79 -4.28 -13.57
CA GLU A 728 17.24 -4.51 -13.77
C GLU A 728 18.00 -4.66 -12.46
N PRO A 729 18.16 -5.88 -11.91
CA PRO A 729 18.75 -6.11 -10.58
C PRO A 729 20.20 -5.62 -10.40
N PHE A 730 20.88 -5.21 -11.47
CA PHE A 730 22.22 -4.60 -11.42
C PHE A 730 22.22 -3.06 -11.50
N THR A 731 21.06 -2.38 -11.57
CA THR A 731 20.94 -0.92 -11.68
C THR A 731 19.91 -0.38 -10.69
N HIS A 732 20.33 0.52 -9.80
CA HIS A 732 19.39 1.22 -8.91
C HIS A 732 18.48 2.15 -9.72
N ASP A 733 17.18 1.88 -9.74
CA ASP A 733 16.24 2.56 -10.62
C ASP A 733 15.63 3.82 -9.99
N GLU A 734 15.75 4.95 -10.68
CA GLU A 734 15.24 6.27 -10.25
C GLU A 734 13.83 6.60 -10.80
N ARG A 735 13.13 5.63 -11.43
CA ARG A 735 11.80 5.86 -12.05
C ARG A 735 10.68 5.76 -11.01
N GLY A 736 9.92 6.86 -10.89
CA GLY A 736 8.65 6.87 -10.16
C GLY A 736 7.55 6.08 -10.90
N VAL A 737 7.12 4.92 -10.35
CA VAL A 737 6.25 3.97 -11.08
C VAL A 737 4.76 4.09 -10.81
N ALA A 738 4.39 4.50 -9.59
CA ALA A 738 3.01 4.77 -9.19
C ALA A 738 2.95 6.15 -8.52
N GLN A 739 1.75 6.75 -8.47
CA GLN A 739 1.55 8.01 -7.76
C GLN A 739 1.14 7.76 -6.31
N GLY A 740 1.78 8.45 -5.37
CA GLY A 740 1.58 8.30 -3.93
C GLY A 740 1.79 9.60 -3.16
N PRO A 741 1.42 9.65 -1.87
CA PRO A 741 1.57 10.85 -1.03
C PRO A 741 3.01 11.04 -0.53
N PHE A 742 3.98 10.97 -1.44
CA PHE A 742 5.42 11.08 -1.22
C PHE A 742 5.94 12.48 -1.62
N PRO A 743 7.19 12.85 -1.28
CA PRO A 743 7.67 14.23 -1.39
C PRO A 743 7.58 14.86 -2.79
N ASP A 744 7.82 14.08 -3.84
CA ASP A 744 7.67 14.45 -5.26
C ASP A 744 6.41 13.87 -5.94
N GLY A 745 5.65 13.04 -5.21
CA GLY A 745 4.40 12.43 -5.65
C GLY A 745 4.52 10.98 -6.15
N TYR A 746 5.69 10.34 -6.09
CA TYR A 746 5.91 9.03 -6.72
C TYR A 746 6.44 7.93 -5.78
N PHE A 747 6.05 6.68 -6.08
CA PHE A 747 6.70 5.48 -5.57
C PHE A 747 8.01 5.26 -6.34
N HIS A 748 9.15 5.48 -5.69
CA HIS A 748 10.47 5.04 -6.15
C HIS A 748 10.81 3.75 -5.41
N GLU A 749 10.37 2.64 -5.99
CA GLU A 749 10.18 1.36 -5.28
C GLU A 749 11.46 0.77 -4.67
N GLU A 750 12.62 1.06 -5.27
CA GLU A 750 13.92 0.55 -4.82
C GLU A 750 14.60 1.42 -3.76
N TRP A 751 13.96 2.50 -3.31
CA TRP A 751 14.56 3.53 -2.45
C TRP A 751 13.92 3.62 -1.06
N PHE A 752 13.07 2.67 -0.69
CA PHE A 752 12.41 2.63 0.63
C PHE A 752 13.35 2.25 1.79
N GLY A 753 14.59 1.81 1.52
CA GLY A 753 15.53 1.40 2.56
C GLY A 753 15.84 2.52 3.57
N LEU A 754 16.04 2.15 4.84
CA LEU A 754 16.76 2.98 5.82
C LEU A 754 18.28 2.90 5.62
N CYS A 755 18.74 1.91 4.85
CA CYS A 755 20.11 1.74 4.37
C CYS A 755 20.12 1.60 2.83
N GLY A 756 21.07 2.26 2.16
CA GLY A 756 21.37 1.99 0.74
C GLY A 756 22.58 1.06 0.55
N GLN A 757 22.73 0.47 -0.64
CA GLN A 757 23.83 -0.44 -0.99
C GLN A 757 25.07 0.25 -1.63
N GLY A 758 25.10 1.59 -1.64
CA GLY A 758 26.17 2.37 -2.30
C GLY A 758 26.06 2.34 -3.83
N ASP A 759 27.19 2.22 -4.52
CA ASP A 759 27.23 1.91 -5.97
C ASP A 759 27.14 0.41 -6.27
N GLY A 760 26.87 -0.41 -5.26
CA GLY A 760 26.77 -1.87 -5.38
C GLY A 760 28.10 -2.62 -5.48
N SER A 761 29.25 -1.94 -5.63
CA SER A 761 30.57 -2.58 -5.77
C SER A 761 31.04 -3.35 -4.52
N GLN A 762 30.32 -3.22 -3.40
CA GLN A 762 30.55 -3.91 -2.13
C GLN A 762 29.31 -4.71 -1.66
N SER A 763 28.36 -5.03 -2.57
CA SER A 763 27.16 -5.82 -2.25
C SER A 763 27.51 -7.29 -1.94
N PRO A 764 26.92 -7.93 -0.91
CA PRO A 764 25.82 -7.45 -0.06
C PRO A 764 26.25 -6.81 1.26
N TYR A 765 27.52 -6.42 1.43
CA TYR A 765 28.08 -6.03 2.74
C TYR A 765 27.89 -4.55 3.11
N LEU A 766 27.90 -3.64 2.14
CA LEU A 766 27.93 -2.21 2.42
C LEU A 766 26.55 -1.66 2.82
N ARG A 767 26.52 -0.75 3.80
CA ARG A 767 25.34 -0.02 4.25
C ARG A 767 25.62 1.49 4.28
N GLN A 768 24.96 2.25 3.42
CA GLN A 768 24.87 3.71 3.56
C GLN A 768 23.67 4.02 4.46
N LEU A 769 23.94 4.24 5.75
CA LEU A 769 22.93 4.51 6.77
C LEU A 769 22.32 5.90 6.53
N ARG A 770 21.02 5.95 6.21
CA ARG A 770 20.36 7.23 5.86
C ARG A 770 20.03 8.08 7.07
N LYS A 771 19.73 9.37 6.87
CA LYS A 771 19.22 10.26 7.94
C LYS A 771 18.08 9.64 8.76
N ALA A 772 17.19 8.87 8.13
CA ALA A 772 16.09 8.18 8.79
C ALA A 772 16.55 7.13 9.81
N TYR A 773 17.64 6.40 9.55
CA TYR A 773 18.27 5.49 10.53
C TYR A 773 18.70 6.24 11.79
N PHE A 774 19.36 7.39 11.64
CA PHE A 774 19.82 8.21 12.77
C PHE A 774 18.67 8.88 13.54
N MET A 775 17.58 9.20 12.84
CA MET A 775 16.32 9.69 13.43
C MET A 775 15.70 8.63 14.36
N TYR A 776 15.50 7.39 13.87
CA TYR A 776 15.02 6.29 14.72
C TYR A 776 15.99 5.96 15.86
N LYS A 777 17.31 5.96 15.61
CA LYS A 777 18.38 5.80 16.62
C LYS A 777 18.39 6.88 17.72
N LYS A 778 17.55 7.91 17.61
CA LYS A 778 17.25 8.91 18.64
C LYS A 778 15.87 8.70 19.29
N LEU A 779 14.83 8.35 18.53
CA LEU A 779 13.47 8.14 19.05
C LEU A 779 13.25 6.78 19.73
N TRP A 780 14.04 5.76 19.37
CA TRP A 780 13.85 4.38 19.82
C TRP A 780 14.77 3.96 20.99
N LYS A 781 15.51 4.89 21.59
CA LYS A 781 16.26 4.68 22.84
C LYS A 781 15.39 4.93 24.08
#